data_AF-U7PWT9-F1
#
_entry.id   AF-U7PWT9-F1
#
_cell.length_a   1.000
_cell.length_b   1.000
_cell.length_c   1.000
_cell.angle_alpha   90.00
_cell.angle_beta   90.00
_cell.angle_gamma   90.00
#
_symmetry.space_group_name_H-M   'P 1'
#
loop_
_entity.id
_entity.type
_entity.pdbx_description
1 polymer ?
#
loop_
_entity_poly.entity_id
_entity_poly.type
_entity_poly.pdbx_seq_one_letter_code
_entity_poly.pdbx_strand_id
1 'polypeptide(L)'
;MSSSSSSAPQPVKLSLPLEYQQNLFQELRTDDELVVLARGLGLMRLVTNLLHSYDAAGNNLVLVVNADDRENGWIGEALAEHAAISMAPRARGLTVVNTDFTTVGAREKMYAAGGIFSVTSRILVVDLLTSLLNPTAITGVVVLHADRVVATSLEAFILRIYRQKNKVGFLKAFSDNPEALATGFAPLATMMRNLFLRKASLWPRFHVTVATALEGKKRAEVVEFEVAMTDSMRDIQNAILECVEVSIHELKKSNTGLDMEDWNLDSALLKNFDVMVRRQLDPNWHRVSWKSKQIVGDLTVLRGMLQSIVECDAVAFLQRLDTIHAAHSPPPGSTRQSQSPWLFLDAAQTIFDTAKRRVYTGKHNFKSSNGMGGLDGNNTSSSNTLRPVLEEQPKWSVLGDILEEIDRDLYLASVPRDDSNGTILIMCGDVDTCRQLRDFLQTMHVRPRTESRVEEFFDAEEDRPSGAFMMRRKLRNYLKWKSEFANVNATLFAENQKALSGAIDPRTGRPAGAVRSNAPANKRRRVRGGGSGMGQANTASAIASASVSGGRAANGSVAQYFEKPNEVAELMAEIHAAEAGSTPGTSADGGINTDAEIAAAQQKAEILAALADPLDDMDDFYQMYDMSDLVVIHAYDGDQDEHVLEEVKPRYIIMYEPDAAFIRRIEVYRSSHNDRSVRTYFMYYGGSVEEQKYLSAVRREKDAFTKLIKERASMAVTLTTTASHNISNADDPQESFLRTVNTRIAGGGRLTTAATTQPRVVVDVREFRSSLPSLLHGRNMAVVPCMLTVGDYVLSDHICVERKSISDLISSFRDGRLYTQCETMFQHYRDPMLLIEFDMNKSFTLEPFADLASSSSSSSSVIPNPQNANDLQSKIVLLTLAFPRLRILWASSPYETAEIFERLKSHEAEPDPVAAVRAGLDPHARADDQPFNLEPQEMLAAVPGVTPVNLRTLVMETESIAAIAAMDAPELEPIVGKESARQISEFFKKDIIEEAG
;
A
#
# COMPACT_ATOMS: atom_id res chain seq x y z
N MET A 1 61.20 14.82 -16.54
CA MET A 1 61.46 13.78 -15.51
C MET A 1 60.26 13.74 -14.57
N SER A 2 59.86 12.53 -14.18
CA SER A 2 58.95 12.17 -13.08
C SER A 2 57.56 12.82 -13.01
N SER A 3 56.52 12.06 -13.38
CA SER A 3 55.67 11.39 -12.38
C SER A 3 54.60 10.57 -13.12
N SER A 4 54.87 9.30 -13.36
CA SER A 4 53.83 8.33 -13.68
C SER A 4 52.92 8.23 -12.47
N SER A 5 51.78 8.93 -12.51
CA SER A 5 50.70 8.76 -11.54
C SER A 5 50.26 7.31 -11.62
N SER A 6 50.62 6.53 -10.60
CA SER A 6 50.13 5.18 -10.38
C SER A 6 48.60 5.18 -10.49
N SER A 7 48.05 4.46 -11.47
CA SER A 7 46.62 4.17 -11.59
C SER A 7 46.14 3.14 -10.56
N ALA A 8 46.75 3.11 -9.39
CA ALA A 8 46.23 2.35 -8.27
C ALA A 8 44.97 3.09 -7.79
N PRO A 9 43.81 2.41 -7.67
CA PRO A 9 42.65 3.03 -7.04
C PRO A 9 43.10 3.53 -5.67
N GLN A 10 42.92 4.83 -5.41
CA GLN A 10 43.19 5.37 -4.08
C GLN A 10 42.41 4.51 -3.05
N PRO A 11 43.01 4.14 -1.91
CA PRO A 11 42.30 3.40 -0.88
C PRO A 11 41.17 4.29 -0.36
N VAL A 12 39.95 4.05 -0.85
CA VAL A 12 38.74 4.67 -0.33
C VAL A 12 38.58 4.15 1.10
N LYS A 13 38.47 5.07 2.07
CA LYS A 13 38.10 4.68 3.44
C LYS A 13 36.68 4.13 3.38
N LEU A 14 36.54 2.80 3.53
CA LEU A 14 35.24 2.14 3.55
C LEU A 14 34.65 2.26 4.95
N SER A 15 33.38 2.63 5.04
CA SER A 15 32.62 2.64 6.29
C SER A 15 31.95 1.29 6.54
N LEU A 16 32.69 0.19 6.33
CA LEU A 16 32.22 -1.19 6.52
C LEU A 16 32.97 -1.83 7.69
N PRO A 17 32.44 -1.72 8.93
CA PRO A 17 33.14 -2.18 10.12
C PRO A 17 33.12 -3.71 10.29
N LEU A 18 32.15 -4.40 9.69
CA LEU A 18 31.91 -5.83 9.91
C LEU A 18 32.62 -6.70 8.86
N GLU A 19 33.19 -7.83 9.30
CA GLU A 19 33.97 -8.73 8.44
C GLU A 19 33.16 -9.26 7.24
N TYR A 20 31.90 -9.66 7.45
CA TYR A 20 31.07 -10.15 6.33
C TYR A 20 30.81 -9.07 5.29
N GLN A 21 30.66 -7.80 5.71
CA GLN A 21 30.48 -6.67 4.80
C GLN A 21 31.75 -6.43 3.98
N GLN A 22 32.92 -6.54 4.61
CA GLN A 22 34.21 -6.40 3.92
C GLN A 22 34.44 -7.54 2.92
N ASN A 23 34.16 -8.78 3.31
CA ASN A 23 34.29 -9.94 2.43
C ASN A 23 33.36 -9.84 1.22
N LEU A 24 32.09 -9.51 1.46
CA LEU A 24 31.10 -9.31 0.41
C LEU A 24 31.45 -8.12 -0.49
N PHE A 25 31.96 -7.03 0.07
CA PHE A 25 32.42 -5.88 -0.70
C PHE A 25 33.59 -6.24 -1.63
N GLN A 26 34.56 -7.03 -1.15
CA GLN A 26 35.67 -7.51 -1.98
C GLN A 26 35.19 -8.43 -3.10
N GLU A 27 34.28 -9.35 -2.80
CA GLU A 27 33.63 -10.24 -3.76
C GLU A 27 32.88 -9.45 -4.86
N LEU A 28 32.14 -8.42 -4.46
CA LEU A 28 31.41 -7.53 -5.35
C LEU A 28 32.32 -6.67 -6.24
N ARG A 29 33.56 -6.39 -5.84
CA ARG A 29 34.49 -5.67 -6.73
C ARG A 29 35.00 -6.54 -7.87
N THR A 30 35.08 -7.86 -7.68
CA THR A 30 35.64 -8.79 -8.66
C THR A 30 34.59 -9.40 -9.56
N ASP A 31 33.45 -9.83 -8.99
CA ASP A 31 32.46 -10.65 -9.69
C ASP A 31 31.14 -9.92 -9.93
N ASP A 32 30.48 -10.28 -11.03
CA ASP A 32 29.09 -9.93 -11.31
C ASP A 32 28.16 -10.98 -10.71
N GLU A 33 27.40 -10.58 -9.69
CA GLU A 33 26.60 -11.51 -8.89
C GLU A 33 25.29 -10.91 -8.39
N LEU A 34 24.37 -11.82 -8.06
CA LEU A 34 23.14 -11.55 -7.33
C LEU A 34 23.43 -11.75 -5.84
N VAL A 35 23.34 -10.70 -5.05
CA VAL A 35 23.47 -10.75 -3.60
C VAL A 35 22.09 -10.79 -2.98
N VAL A 36 21.82 -11.86 -2.22
CA VAL A 36 20.62 -11.98 -1.38
C VAL A 36 21.06 -11.94 0.07
N LEU A 37 20.78 -10.81 0.73
CA LEU A 37 21.13 -10.57 2.12
C LEU A 37 19.90 -10.78 3.01
N ALA A 38 20.06 -11.25 4.25
CA ALA A 38 18.93 -11.25 5.18
C ALA A 38 18.52 -9.81 5.55
N ARG A 39 17.22 -9.54 5.65
CA ARG A 39 16.71 -8.21 6.06
C ARG A 39 17.37 -7.77 7.37
N GLY A 40 17.75 -6.50 7.44
CA GLY A 40 18.38 -5.89 8.63
C GLY A 40 19.90 -6.08 8.77
N LEU A 41 20.59 -6.63 7.76
CA LEU A 41 22.06 -6.76 7.74
C LEU A 41 22.79 -5.59 7.01
N GLY A 42 22.11 -4.47 6.75
CA GLY A 42 22.72 -3.29 6.12
C GLY A 42 23.00 -3.43 4.62
N LEU A 43 22.00 -3.85 3.84
CA LEU A 43 22.11 -3.94 2.37
C LEU A 43 22.47 -2.58 1.77
N MET A 44 21.79 -1.52 2.22
CA MET A 44 21.97 -0.17 1.69
C MET A 44 23.38 0.37 1.98
N ARG A 45 23.94 0.14 3.18
CA ARG A 45 25.34 0.50 3.51
C ARG A 45 26.36 -0.15 2.58
N LEU A 46 26.12 -1.41 2.19
CA LEU A 46 26.97 -2.11 1.22
C LEU A 46 26.86 -1.48 -0.17
N VAL A 47 25.63 -1.18 -0.62
CA VAL A 47 25.37 -0.56 -1.93
C VAL A 47 26.01 0.82 -2.01
N THR A 48 25.87 1.69 -1.00
CA THR A 48 26.46 3.04 -1.05
C THR A 48 27.96 3.04 -0.94
N ASN A 49 28.57 2.16 -0.15
CA ASN A 49 30.02 1.99 -0.16
C ASN A 49 30.53 1.51 -1.52
N LEU A 50 29.79 0.61 -2.17
CA LEU A 50 30.11 0.13 -3.53
C LEU A 50 30.02 1.27 -4.54
N LEU A 51 28.92 2.01 -4.55
CA LEU A 51 28.70 3.17 -5.40
C LEU A 51 29.77 4.25 -5.16
N HIS A 52 30.03 4.60 -3.90
CA HIS A 52 31.07 5.56 -3.52
C HIS A 52 32.44 5.15 -4.06
N SER A 53 32.76 3.85 -4.06
CA SER A 53 34.03 3.39 -4.59
C SER A 53 34.21 3.62 -6.10
N TYR A 54 33.11 3.64 -6.86
CA TYR A 54 33.11 4.02 -8.27
C TYR A 54 33.05 5.54 -8.45
N ASP A 55 32.33 6.26 -7.61
CA ASP A 55 32.24 7.73 -7.66
C ASP A 55 33.58 8.39 -7.35
N ALA A 56 34.24 7.94 -6.27
CA ALA A 56 35.54 8.45 -5.83
C ALA A 56 36.64 8.23 -6.87
N ALA A 57 36.58 7.14 -7.63
CA ALA A 57 37.53 6.91 -8.73
C ALA A 57 37.37 7.95 -9.86
N GLY A 58 36.15 8.46 -10.04
CA GLY A 58 35.75 9.35 -11.13
C GLY A 58 35.75 8.66 -12.49
N ASN A 59 35.22 9.35 -13.50
CA ASN A 59 35.14 8.90 -14.90
C ASN A 59 34.35 7.60 -15.13
N ASN A 60 33.48 7.24 -14.19
CA ASN A 60 32.59 6.09 -14.32
C ASN A 60 31.17 6.58 -14.63
N LEU A 61 30.44 5.78 -15.41
CA LEU A 61 29.01 5.94 -15.66
C LEU A 61 28.31 4.72 -15.08
N VAL A 62 27.76 4.86 -13.88
CA VAL A 62 27.08 3.76 -13.16
C VAL A 62 25.60 4.06 -13.10
N LEU A 63 24.78 3.07 -13.45
CA LEU A 63 23.32 3.19 -13.38
C LEU A 63 22.80 2.42 -12.17
N VAL A 64 21.99 3.05 -11.36
CA VAL A 64 21.16 2.43 -10.31
C VAL A 64 19.76 2.26 -10.90
N VAL A 65 19.29 1.01 -10.94
CA VAL A 65 18.00 0.64 -11.52
C VAL A 65 17.10 0.08 -10.41
N ASN A 66 15.82 0.42 -10.49
CA ASN A 66 14.77 -0.06 -9.58
C ASN A 66 14.92 0.41 -8.12
N ALA A 67 15.53 1.59 -7.90
CA ALA A 67 15.52 2.25 -6.60
C ALA A 67 14.21 3.02 -6.41
N ASP A 68 13.63 2.95 -5.21
CA ASP A 68 12.48 3.79 -4.86
C ASP A 68 12.89 5.22 -4.46
N ASP A 69 11.93 6.12 -4.32
CA ASP A 69 12.22 7.53 -3.99
C ASP A 69 12.88 7.70 -2.62
N ARG A 70 12.60 6.81 -1.67
CA ARG A 70 13.19 6.84 -0.31
C ARG A 70 14.65 6.37 -0.35
N GLU A 71 14.93 5.30 -1.08
CA GLU A 71 16.27 4.77 -1.33
C GLU A 71 17.12 5.76 -2.14
N ASN A 72 16.52 6.48 -3.09
CA ASN A 72 17.20 7.55 -3.81
C ASN A 72 17.68 8.65 -2.86
N GLY A 73 16.82 9.07 -1.91
CA GLY A 73 17.21 9.99 -0.84
C GLY A 73 18.35 9.44 0.02
N TRP A 74 18.19 8.20 0.51
CA TRP A 74 19.17 7.50 1.35
C TRP A 74 20.54 7.38 0.67
N ILE A 75 20.57 6.93 -0.60
CA ILE A 75 21.79 6.79 -1.39
C ILE A 75 22.43 8.16 -1.63
N GLY A 76 21.61 9.19 -1.91
CA GLY A 76 22.09 10.56 -2.12
C GLY A 76 22.80 11.11 -0.90
N GLU A 77 22.18 10.99 0.28
CA GLU A 77 22.73 11.46 1.56
C GLU A 77 23.99 10.69 1.95
N ALA A 78 23.96 9.36 1.89
CA ALA A 78 25.11 8.52 2.22
C ALA A 78 26.30 8.75 1.28
N LEU A 79 26.06 8.96 -0.02
CA LEU A 79 27.14 9.31 -0.96
C LEU A 79 27.74 10.69 -0.65
N ALA A 80 26.92 11.67 -0.25
CA ALA A 80 27.41 12.98 0.17
C ALA A 80 28.25 12.88 1.45
N GLU A 81 27.82 12.09 2.43
CA GLU A 81 28.57 11.82 3.66
C GLU A 81 29.92 11.14 3.35
N HIS A 82 29.91 10.08 2.54
CA HIS A 82 31.13 9.40 2.14
C HIS A 82 32.07 10.30 1.34
N ALA A 83 31.54 11.17 0.48
CA ALA A 83 32.34 12.17 -0.25
C ALA A 83 32.99 13.18 0.70
N ALA A 84 32.26 13.63 1.74
CA ALA A 84 32.81 14.51 2.77
C ALA A 84 33.92 13.84 3.59
N ILE A 85 33.73 12.58 4.01
CA ILE A 85 34.70 11.82 4.82
C ILE A 85 35.96 11.47 4.01
N SER A 86 35.79 11.05 2.75
CA SER A 86 36.90 10.67 1.88
C SER A 86 37.64 11.87 1.30
N MET A 87 37.02 13.06 1.30
CA MET A 87 37.48 14.25 0.58
C MET A 87 37.85 13.93 -0.89
N ALA A 88 37.09 13.04 -1.52
CA ALA A 88 37.36 12.59 -2.88
C ALA A 88 37.03 13.72 -3.89
N PRO A 89 38.02 14.32 -4.58
CA PRO A 89 37.80 15.51 -5.40
C PRO A 89 37.01 15.24 -6.70
N ARG A 90 36.82 13.96 -7.05
CA ARG A 90 36.12 13.54 -8.27
C ARG A 90 34.71 13.02 -8.02
N ALA A 91 34.32 12.84 -6.75
CA ALA A 91 33.00 12.37 -6.39
C ALA A 91 31.96 13.42 -6.79
N ARG A 92 30.88 12.97 -7.43
CA ARG A 92 29.79 13.85 -7.89
C ARG A 92 28.46 13.58 -7.18
N GLY A 93 28.39 12.49 -6.41
CA GLY A 93 27.16 12.06 -5.76
C GLY A 93 26.16 11.42 -6.73
N LEU A 94 24.92 11.28 -6.26
CA LEU A 94 23.83 10.70 -7.02
C LEU A 94 23.11 11.76 -7.86
N THR A 95 22.88 11.46 -9.14
CA THR A 95 21.95 12.23 -9.98
C THR A 95 20.68 11.43 -10.23
N VAL A 96 19.53 11.92 -9.76
CA VAL A 96 18.22 11.27 -9.96
C VAL A 96 17.54 11.85 -11.22
N VAL A 97 17.09 10.96 -12.10
CA VAL A 97 16.46 11.32 -13.38
C VAL A 97 15.01 10.83 -13.40
N ASN A 98 14.10 11.78 -13.14
CA ASN A 98 12.65 11.58 -13.15
C ASN A 98 11.99 12.25 -14.36
N THR A 99 10.72 11.90 -14.63
CA THR A 99 9.96 12.39 -15.80
C THR A 99 9.75 13.90 -15.81
N ASP A 100 9.67 14.51 -14.63
CA ASP A 100 9.09 15.85 -14.49
C ASP A 100 10.14 16.97 -14.61
N PHE A 101 11.43 16.66 -14.45
CA PHE A 101 12.46 17.68 -14.23
C PHE A 101 13.57 17.73 -15.30
N THR A 102 13.68 16.73 -16.18
CA THR A 102 14.85 16.62 -17.09
C THR A 102 14.45 16.56 -18.56
N THR A 103 14.80 17.61 -19.31
CA THR A 103 14.65 17.62 -20.77
C THR A 103 15.62 16.63 -21.42
N VAL A 104 15.29 16.13 -22.63
CA VAL A 104 16.14 15.18 -23.37
C VAL A 104 17.57 15.71 -23.55
N GLY A 105 17.71 16.99 -23.91
CA GLY A 105 19.02 17.62 -24.09
C GLY A 105 19.79 17.86 -22.78
N ALA A 106 19.11 17.98 -21.64
CA ALA A 106 19.77 18.02 -20.33
C ALA A 106 20.31 16.63 -19.97
N ARG A 107 19.53 15.57 -20.20
CA ARG A 107 19.96 14.17 -19.95
C ARG A 107 21.16 13.77 -20.79
N GLU A 108 21.20 14.16 -22.06
CA GLU A 108 22.37 13.91 -22.93
C GLU A 108 23.66 14.50 -22.34
N LYS A 109 23.60 15.76 -21.89
CA LYS A 109 24.73 16.44 -21.24
C LYS A 109 25.12 15.78 -19.93
N MET A 110 24.15 15.37 -19.12
CA MET A 110 24.38 14.67 -17.86
C MET A 110 25.08 13.32 -18.09
N TYR A 111 24.56 12.49 -19.00
CA TYR A 111 25.17 11.20 -19.33
C TYR A 111 26.58 11.36 -19.90
N ALA A 112 26.81 12.36 -20.76
CA ALA A 112 28.13 12.66 -21.29
C ALA A 112 29.13 13.08 -20.21
N ALA A 113 28.65 13.72 -19.13
CA ALA A 113 29.50 14.09 -18.01
C ALA A 113 29.99 12.85 -17.23
N GLY A 114 29.18 11.79 -17.14
CA GLY A 114 29.43 10.64 -16.27
C GLY A 114 29.08 10.91 -14.79
N GLY A 115 29.05 9.85 -13.98
CA GLY A 115 28.61 9.86 -12.59
C GLY A 115 27.74 8.65 -12.24
N ILE A 116 27.12 8.70 -11.07
CA ILE A 116 26.11 7.71 -10.65
C ILE A 116 24.73 8.28 -10.95
N PHE A 117 23.94 7.55 -11.73
CA PHE A 117 22.59 7.94 -12.10
C PHE A 117 21.57 6.94 -11.57
N SER A 118 20.57 7.42 -10.84
CA SER A 118 19.34 6.68 -10.61
C SER A 118 18.31 7.14 -11.63
N VAL A 119 17.92 6.24 -12.54
CA VAL A 119 17.00 6.56 -13.64
C VAL A 119 15.81 5.64 -13.56
N THR A 120 14.60 6.21 -13.64
CA THR A 120 13.39 5.39 -13.72
C THR A 120 13.44 4.44 -14.91
N SER A 121 13.02 3.18 -14.71
CA SER A 121 13.15 2.13 -15.73
C SER A 121 12.54 2.51 -17.08
N ARG A 122 11.42 3.24 -17.06
CA ARG A 122 10.76 3.72 -18.28
C ARG A 122 11.63 4.68 -19.09
N ILE A 123 12.23 5.68 -18.45
CA ILE A 123 13.11 6.65 -19.13
C ILE A 123 14.35 5.92 -19.63
N LEU A 124 14.94 5.06 -18.81
CA LEU A 124 16.17 4.35 -19.14
C LEU A 124 16.00 3.44 -20.37
N VAL A 125 14.89 2.69 -20.47
CA VAL A 125 14.62 1.89 -21.69
C VAL A 125 14.59 2.76 -22.93
N VAL A 126 13.89 3.90 -22.88
CA VAL A 126 13.74 4.80 -24.02
C VAL A 126 15.08 5.42 -24.39
N ASP A 127 15.86 5.89 -23.41
CA ASP A 127 17.17 6.49 -23.61
C ASP A 127 18.18 5.47 -24.20
N LEU A 128 18.09 4.18 -23.83
CA LEU A 128 18.93 3.11 -24.39
C LEU A 128 18.51 2.70 -25.81
N LEU A 129 17.21 2.70 -26.12
CA LEU A 129 16.68 2.36 -27.45
C LEU A 129 16.91 3.47 -28.47
N THR A 130 16.71 4.73 -28.07
CA THR A 130 16.99 5.92 -28.90
C THR A 130 18.48 6.21 -29.04
N SER A 131 19.33 5.48 -28.33
CA SER A 131 20.79 5.70 -28.26
C SER A 131 21.20 7.07 -27.71
N LEU A 132 20.31 7.74 -26.96
CA LEU A 132 20.66 8.91 -26.13
C LEU A 132 21.71 8.53 -25.09
N LEU A 133 21.56 7.34 -24.52
CA LEU A 133 22.55 6.69 -23.66
C LEU A 133 23.17 5.51 -24.40
N ASN A 134 24.42 5.65 -24.84
CA ASN A 134 25.10 4.55 -25.49
C ASN A 134 25.42 3.44 -24.48
N PRO A 135 24.91 2.20 -24.66
CA PRO A 135 25.14 1.14 -23.69
C PRO A 135 26.63 0.78 -23.50
N THR A 136 27.48 1.01 -24.51
CA THR A 136 28.93 0.75 -24.39
C THR A 136 29.66 1.77 -23.54
N ALA A 137 29.07 2.93 -23.26
CA ALA A 137 29.65 3.96 -22.38
C ALA A 137 29.41 3.67 -20.89
N ILE A 138 28.43 2.81 -20.57
CA ILE A 138 28.06 2.45 -19.21
C ILE A 138 29.16 1.58 -18.59
N THR A 139 29.73 2.03 -17.48
CA THR A 139 30.72 1.28 -16.69
C THR A 139 30.09 0.09 -16.00
N GLY A 140 28.88 0.25 -15.48
CA GLY A 140 28.14 -0.84 -14.87
C GLY A 140 26.73 -0.49 -14.43
N VAL A 141 25.96 -1.52 -14.09
CA VAL A 141 24.58 -1.40 -13.63
C VAL A 141 24.43 -2.07 -12.27
N VAL A 142 23.82 -1.36 -11.34
CA VAL A 142 23.41 -1.82 -10.01
C VAL A 142 21.89 -1.94 -10.00
N VAL A 143 21.36 -3.13 -9.72
CA VAL A 143 19.91 -3.40 -9.68
C VAL A 143 19.49 -3.61 -8.23
N LEU A 144 18.55 -2.81 -7.74
CA LEU A 144 17.91 -3.00 -6.43
C LEU A 144 16.60 -3.81 -6.58
N HIS A 145 16.10 -4.34 -5.46
CA HIS A 145 14.90 -5.20 -5.40
C HIS A 145 14.87 -6.28 -6.48
N ALA A 146 15.97 -7.01 -6.63
CA ALA A 146 16.13 -8.02 -7.68
C ALA A 146 15.00 -9.07 -7.65
N ASP A 147 14.41 -9.33 -6.50
CA ASP A 147 13.23 -10.19 -6.30
C ASP A 147 11.99 -9.79 -7.13
N ARG A 148 11.89 -8.52 -7.55
CA ARG A 148 10.77 -8.00 -8.35
C ARG A 148 10.97 -8.17 -9.86
N VAL A 149 12.15 -8.60 -10.31
CA VAL A 149 12.50 -8.67 -11.74
C VAL A 149 11.90 -9.90 -12.42
N VAL A 150 10.80 -9.68 -13.15
CA VAL A 150 10.13 -10.71 -13.97
C VAL A 150 10.58 -10.59 -15.43
N ALA A 151 10.50 -11.66 -16.22
CA ALA A 151 10.91 -11.68 -17.64
C ALA A 151 10.21 -10.62 -18.52
N THR A 152 9.01 -10.17 -18.10
CA THR A 152 8.18 -9.15 -18.75
C THR A 152 8.38 -7.74 -18.18
N SER A 153 9.16 -7.60 -17.11
CA SER A 153 9.45 -6.31 -16.47
C SER A 153 10.33 -5.43 -17.36
N LEU A 154 10.30 -4.12 -17.11
CA LEU A 154 11.14 -3.16 -17.82
C LEU A 154 12.61 -3.31 -17.41
N GLU A 155 12.86 -3.71 -16.17
CA GLU A 155 14.19 -3.96 -15.62
C GLU A 155 14.86 -5.10 -16.38
N ALA A 156 14.16 -6.23 -16.56
CA ALA A 156 14.66 -7.33 -17.39
C ALA A 156 14.91 -6.89 -18.84
N PHE A 157 14.11 -5.96 -19.36
CA PHE A 157 14.29 -5.41 -20.70
C PHE A 157 15.55 -4.52 -20.80
N ILE A 158 15.78 -3.64 -19.83
CA ILE A 158 16.99 -2.80 -19.71
C ILE A 158 18.23 -3.68 -19.69
N LEU A 159 18.24 -4.70 -18.83
CA LEU A 159 19.37 -5.61 -18.69
C LEU A 159 19.65 -6.38 -19.98
N ARG A 160 18.60 -6.78 -20.72
CA ARG A 160 18.72 -7.43 -22.02
C ARG A 160 19.40 -6.51 -23.05
N ILE A 161 18.95 -5.25 -23.17
CA ILE A 161 19.55 -4.27 -24.10
C ILE A 161 21.01 -3.99 -23.70
N TYR A 162 21.25 -3.76 -22.40
CA TYR A 162 22.58 -3.50 -21.87
C TYR A 162 23.55 -4.64 -22.16
N ARG A 163 23.21 -5.88 -21.80
CA ARG A 163 24.09 -7.04 -22.02
C ARG A 163 24.26 -7.41 -23.50
N GLN A 164 23.29 -7.10 -24.36
CA GLN A 164 23.42 -7.31 -25.80
C GLN A 164 24.51 -6.41 -26.42
N LYS A 165 24.58 -5.15 -25.99
CA LYS A 165 25.50 -4.14 -26.55
C LYS A 165 26.79 -3.97 -25.74
N ASN A 166 26.78 -4.26 -24.44
CA ASN A 166 27.93 -4.12 -23.53
C ASN A 166 28.20 -5.42 -22.76
N LYS A 167 29.36 -6.02 -23.04
CA LYS A 167 29.83 -7.26 -22.39
C LYS A 167 30.94 -7.03 -21.37
N VAL A 168 31.43 -5.79 -21.25
CA VAL A 168 32.59 -5.43 -20.43
C VAL A 168 32.16 -4.79 -19.11
N GLY A 169 31.09 -3.99 -19.14
CA GLY A 169 30.58 -3.34 -17.94
C GLY A 169 30.02 -4.34 -16.93
N PHE A 170 30.15 -4.00 -15.65
CA PHE A 170 29.71 -4.86 -14.55
C PHE A 170 28.18 -4.87 -14.42
N LEU A 171 27.64 -5.90 -13.77
CA LEU A 171 26.23 -6.00 -13.40
C LEU A 171 26.13 -6.63 -12.02
N LYS A 172 25.52 -5.92 -11.08
CA LYS A 172 25.41 -6.36 -9.68
C LYS A 172 23.97 -6.15 -9.23
N ALA A 173 23.35 -7.21 -8.73
CA ALA A 173 21.95 -7.18 -8.32
C ALA A 173 21.82 -7.48 -6.83
N PHE A 174 20.92 -6.78 -6.15
CA PHE A 174 20.75 -6.83 -4.71
C PHE A 174 19.28 -7.11 -4.36
N SER A 175 19.06 -7.94 -3.35
CA SER A 175 17.76 -8.15 -2.73
C SER A 175 17.94 -8.52 -1.25
N ASP A 176 17.01 -8.07 -0.43
CA ASP A 176 16.87 -8.45 0.98
C ASP A 176 15.63 -9.35 1.22
N ASN A 177 14.94 -9.77 0.16
CA ASN A 177 13.64 -10.48 0.20
C ASN A 177 13.79 -11.95 -0.27
N PRO A 178 14.39 -12.85 0.53
CA PRO A 178 14.63 -14.24 0.13
C PRO A 178 13.34 -15.03 -0.09
N GLU A 179 12.24 -14.69 0.59
CA GLU A 179 10.99 -15.45 0.52
C GLU A 179 10.34 -15.35 -0.86
N ALA A 180 10.46 -14.19 -1.53
CA ALA A 180 9.97 -13.98 -2.90
C ALA A 180 10.70 -14.91 -3.89
N LEU A 181 12.00 -15.10 -3.68
CA LEU A 181 12.86 -15.97 -4.49
C LEU A 181 12.70 -17.46 -4.15
N ALA A 182 11.87 -17.85 -3.19
CA ALA A 182 11.65 -19.25 -2.81
C ALA A 182 10.30 -19.81 -3.31
N THR A 183 9.52 -19.02 -4.04
CA THR A 183 8.18 -19.39 -4.53
C THR A 183 8.21 -19.81 -6.01
N GLY A 184 7.58 -20.95 -6.33
CA GLY A 184 7.50 -21.47 -7.70
C GLY A 184 8.56 -22.52 -8.05
N PHE A 185 8.67 -22.86 -9.33
CA PHE A 185 9.59 -23.88 -9.84
C PHE A 185 10.93 -23.25 -10.25
N ALA A 186 12.02 -23.69 -9.62
CA ALA A 186 13.39 -23.18 -9.84
C ALA A 186 13.47 -21.64 -9.93
N PRO A 187 12.97 -20.91 -8.90
CA PRO A 187 12.87 -19.47 -8.91
C PRO A 187 14.24 -18.78 -9.03
N LEU A 188 15.26 -19.26 -8.32
CA LEU A 188 16.60 -18.66 -8.38
C LEU A 188 17.20 -18.83 -9.79
N ALA A 189 17.06 -19.98 -10.43
CA ALA A 189 17.56 -20.18 -11.80
C ALA A 189 16.86 -19.25 -12.82
N THR A 190 15.56 -19.04 -12.64
CA THR A 190 14.78 -18.12 -13.48
C THR A 190 15.21 -16.67 -13.26
N MET A 191 15.42 -16.28 -11.99
CA MET A 191 15.91 -14.95 -11.64
C MET A 191 17.29 -14.67 -12.22
N MET A 192 18.22 -15.61 -12.07
CA MET A 192 19.58 -15.51 -12.63
C MET A 192 19.57 -15.35 -14.17
N ARG A 193 18.62 -16.00 -14.85
CA ARG A 193 18.41 -15.84 -16.29
C ARG A 193 17.90 -14.45 -16.64
N ASN A 194 16.92 -13.92 -15.90
CA ASN A 194 16.36 -12.58 -16.12
C ASN A 194 17.38 -11.47 -15.85
N LEU A 195 18.25 -11.67 -14.86
CA LEU A 195 19.30 -10.73 -14.47
C LEU A 195 20.58 -10.88 -15.29
N PHE A 196 20.72 -11.90 -16.13
CA PHE A 196 21.97 -12.20 -16.85
C PHE A 196 23.21 -12.38 -15.93
N LEU A 197 23.00 -13.01 -14.76
CA LEU A 197 24.04 -13.25 -13.75
C LEU A 197 24.35 -14.74 -13.62
N ARG A 198 25.62 -15.09 -13.40
CA ARG A 198 26.10 -16.48 -13.27
C ARG A 198 26.26 -16.93 -11.83
N LYS A 199 26.50 -15.99 -10.93
CA LYS A 199 26.83 -16.24 -9.53
C LYS A 199 25.79 -15.60 -8.62
N ALA A 200 25.35 -16.37 -7.62
CA ALA A 200 24.44 -15.90 -6.58
C ALA A 200 25.13 -16.04 -5.21
N SER A 201 25.31 -14.92 -4.51
CA SER A 201 25.88 -14.86 -3.17
C SER A 201 24.74 -14.75 -2.15
N LEU A 202 24.64 -15.72 -1.23
CA LEU A 202 23.52 -15.84 -0.28
C LEU A 202 24.07 -15.63 1.14
N TRP A 203 23.56 -14.61 1.84
CA TRP A 203 24.05 -14.18 3.14
C TRP A 203 22.92 -14.19 4.20
N PRO A 204 22.49 -15.39 4.65
CA PRO A 204 21.55 -15.49 5.76
C PRO A 204 22.18 -15.06 7.09
N ARG A 205 21.34 -14.70 8.08
CA ARG A 205 21.80 -14.40 9.46
C ARG A 205 22.59 -15.53 10.12
N PHE A 206 22.32 -16.78 9.75
CA PHE A 206 23.04 -17.98 10.23
C PHE A 206 24.30 -18.34 9.42
N HIS A 207 24.68 -17.53 8.43
CA HIS A 207 25.97 -17.68 7.76
C HIS A 207 27.10 -17.50 8.78
N VAL A 208 28.12 -18.37 8.75
CA VAL A 208 29.16 -18.41 9.79
C VAL A 208 29.83 -17.04 9.99
N THR A 209 30.26 -16.39 8.91
CA THR A 209 30.89 -15.05 8.98
C THR A 209 29.94 -13.96 9.49
N VAL A 210 28.65 -14.08 9.23
CA VAL A 210 27.64 -13.12 9.72
C VAL A 210 27.42 -13.34 11.22
N ALA A 211 27.28 -14.59 11.64
CA ALA A 211 27.14 -14.95 13.04
C ALA A 211 28.35 -14.51 13.88
N THR A 212 29.57 -14.79 13.42
CA THR A 212 30.79 -14.39 14.12
C THR A 212 30.95 -12.87 14.20
N ALA A 213 30.59 -12.15 13.13
CA ALA A 213 30.66 -10.69 13.12
C ALA A 213 29.62 -10.02 14.04
N LEU A 214 28.44 -10.63 14.21
CA LEU A 214 27.35 -10.08 15.03
C LEU A 214 27.43 -10.48 16.51
N GLU A 215 28.09 -11.61 16.84
CA GLU A 215 28.37 -11.98 18.23
C GLU A 215 29.23 -10.92 18.94
N GLY A 216 30.11 -10.22 18.21
CA GLY A 216 30.92 -9.12 18.72
C GLY A 216 31.86 -9.53 19.87
N LYS A 217 32.51 -8.55 20.52
CA LYS A 217 33.38 -8.79 21.69
C LYS A 217 32.63 -8.81 23.03
N LYS A 218 31.61 -7.95 23.18
CA LYS A 218 30.77 -7.82 24.38
C LYS A 218 29.45 -8.53 24.10
N ARG A 219 29.00 -9.52 24.88
CA ARG A 219 27.67 -10.15 24.66
C ARG A 219 26.55 -9.10 24.70
N ALA A 220 25.53 -9.24 23.85
CA ALA A 220 24.35 -8.38 23.87
C ALA A 220 23.60 -8.56 25.19
N GLU A 221 23.25 -7.47 25.85
CA GLU A 221 22.32 -7.48 26.97
C GLU A 221 20.90 -7.33 26.41
N VAL A 222 20.27 -8.46 26.13
CA VAL A 222 18.88 -8.54 25.68
C VAL A 222 18.05 -9.13 26.80
N VAL A 223 17.02 -8.39 27.23
CA VAL A 223 16.05 -8.83 28.23
C VAL A 223 14.72 -9.06 27.52
N GLU A 224 14.27 -10.31 27.49
CA GLU A 224 13.01 -10.71 26.87
C GLU A 224 11.88 -10.69 27.91
N PHE A 225 10.77 -10.02 27.60
CA PHE A 225 9.56 -9.97 28.41
C PHE A 225 8.42 -10.66 27.67
N GLU A 226 8.11 -11.88 28.10
CA GLU A 226 6.91 -12.59 27.72
C GLU A 226 5.72 -12.03 28.53
N VAL A 227 4.89 -11.23 27.87
CA VAL A 227 3.72 -10.60 28.48
C VAL A 227 2.50 -11.52 28.29
N ALA A 228 1.84 -11.92 29.38
CA ALA A 228 0.63 -12.72 29.28
C ALA A 228 -0.56 -11.86 28.83
N MET A 229 -1.35 -12.35 27.86
CA MET A 229 -2.64 -11.73 27.53
C MET A 229 -3.65 -11.90 28.67
N THR A 230 -4.52 -10.90 28.85
CA THR A 230 -5.70 -11.04 29.72
C THR A 230 -6.59 -12.18 29.25
N ASP A 231 -7.36 -12.79 30.16
CA ASP A 231 -8.31 -13.85 29.80
C ASP A 231 -9.34 -13.34 28.77
N SER A 232 -9.81 -12.10 28.91
CA SER A 232 -10.71 -11.46 27.95
C SER A 232 -10.10 -11.33 26.54
N MET A 233 -8.82 -10.94 26.43
CA MET A 233 -8.13 -10.85 25.14
C MET A 233 -7.99 -12.22 24.50
N ARG A 234 -7.62 -13.22 25.30
CA ARG A 234 -7.46 -14.61 24.85
C ARG A 234 -8.78 -15.20 24.35
N ASP A 235 -9.87 -14.95 25.05
CA ASP A 235 -11.22 -15.39 24.66
C ASP A 235 -11.63 -14.81 23.30
N ILE A 236 -11.39 -13.51 23.08
CA ILE A 236 -11.68 -12.86 21.79
C ILE A 236 -10.75 -13.40 20.70
N GLN A 237 -9.44 -13.55 20.96
CA GLN A 237 -8.49 -14.10 19.98
C GLN A 237 -8.95 -15.50 19.52
N ASN A 238 -9.27 -16.39 20.46
CA ASN A 238 -9.74 -17.74 20.16
C ASN A 238 -11.06 -17.72 19.38
N ALA A 239 -12.00 -16.85 19.74
CA ALA A 239 -13.26 -16.71 19.03
C ALA A 239 -13.08 -16.19 17.59
N ILE A 240 -12.17 -15.24 17.36
CA ILE A 240 -11.86 -14.77 16.00
C ILE A 240 -11.17 -15.89 15.20
N LEU A 241 -10.24 -16.64 15.79
CA LEU A 241 -9.58 -17.77 15.11
C LEU A 241 -10.60 -18.85 14.70
N GLU A 242 -11.59 -19.15 15.54
CA GLU A 242 -12.70 -20.05 15.21
C GLU A 242 -13.52 -19.50 14.02
N CYS A 243 -13.84 -18.20 14.00
CA CYS A 243 -14.51 -17.56 12.87
C CYS A 243 -13.69 -17.65 11.57
N VAL A 244 -12.36 -17.48 11.64
CA VAL A 244 -11.46 -17.61 10.49
C VAL A 244 -11.45 -19.05 9.98
N GLU A 245 -11.31 -20.04 10.86
CA GLU A 245 -11.27 -21.46 10.49
C GLU A 245 -12.57 -21.91 9.80
N VAL A 246 -13.73 -21.55 10.37
CA VAL A 246 -15.04 -21.86 9.77
C VAL A 246 -15.21 -21.18 8.41
N SER A 247 -14.75 -19.94 8.28
CA SER A 247 -14.81 -19.18 7.02
C SER A 247 -13.92 -19.80 5.94
N ILE A 248 -12.71 -20.24 6.29
CA ILE A 248 -11.81 -20.97 5.38
C ILE A 248 -12.45 -22.30 4.95
N HIS A 249 -13.03 -23.05 5.89
CA HIS A 249 -13.68 -24.33 5.58
C HIS A 249 -14.86 -24.17 4.60
N GLU A 250 -15.71 -23.15 4.83
CA GLU A 250 -16.82 -22.85 3.92
C GLU A 250 -16.32 -22.39 2.54
N LEU A 251 -15.24 -21.60 2.50
CA LEU A 251 -14.61 -21.19 1.25
C LEU A 251 -14.07 -22.40 0.47
N LYS A 252 -13.39 -23.34 1.14
CA LYS A 252 -12.91 -24.60 0.55
C LYS A 252 -14.05 -25.44 0.00
N LYS A 253 -15.10 -25.66 0.79
CA LYS A 253 -16.28 -26.44 0.39
C LYS A 253 -16.97 -25.88 -0.85
N SER A 254 -17.00 -24.55 -0.99
CA SER A 254 -17.64 -23.90 -2.14
C SER A 254 -16.82 -23.97 -3.44
N ASN A 255 -15.51 -24.27 -3.40
CA ASN A 255 -14.61 -24.15 -4.55
C ASN A 255 -13.77 -25.42 -4.83
N THR A 256 -14.33 -26.62 -4.70
CA THR A 256 -13.59 -27.92 -4.64
C THR A 256 -12.61 -28.26 -5.78
N GLY A 257 -12.51 -27.44 -6.85
CA GLY A 257 -11.60 -27.65 -7.98
C GLY A 257 -10.26 -26.91 -7.91
N LEU A 258 -9.99 -26.12 -6.86
CA LEU A 258 -8.73 -25.38 -6.68
C LEU A 258 -7.76 -26.13 -5.77
N ASP A 259 -6.46 -25.91 -5.94
CA ASP A 259 -5.44 -26.37 -4.99
C ASP A 259 -5.57 -25.57 -3.68
N MET A 260 -5.88 -26.26 -2.59
CA MET A 260 -6.27 -25.68 -1.29
C MET A 260 -5.33 -26.08 -0.16
N GLU A 261 -4.16 -26.67 -0.46
CA GLU A 261 -3.22 -27.11 0.57
C GLU A 261 -2.74 -25.95 1.44
N ASP A 262 -2.50 -24.79 0.82
CA ASP A 262 -2.00 -23.59 1.51
C ASP A 262 -3.06 -22.84 2.31
N TRP A 263 -4.35 -23.17 2.19
CA TRP A 263 -5.42 -22.48 2.93
C TRP A 263 -5.61 -23.10 4.31
N ASN A 264 -4.75 -22.78 5.26
CA ASN A 264 -4.85 -23.23 6.64
C ASN A 264 -4.79 -22.03 7.61
N LEU A 265 -4.98 -22.29 8.91
CA LEU A 265 -4.96 -21.25 9.93
C LEU A 265 -3.60 -20.56 10.01
N ASP A 266 -2.49 -21.29 9.89
CA ASP A 266 -1.13 -20.73 9.91
C ASP A 266 -0.90 -19.76 8.74
N SER A 267 -1.33 -20.15 7.54
CA SER A 267 -1.28 -19.31 6.34
C SER A 267 -2.16 -18.08 6.47
N ALA A 268 -3.31 -18.20 7.16
CA ALA A 268 -4.20 -17.07 7.41
C ALA A 268 -3.56 -15.98 8.29
N LEU A 269 -2.57 -16.31 9.12
CA LEU A 269 -1.85 -15.32 9.92
C LEU A 269 -0.81 -14.53 9.11
N LEU A 270 -0.43 -15.01 7.92
CA LEU A 270 0.58 -14.37 7.08
C LEU A 270 0.03 -13.09 6.45
N LYS A 271 0.87 -12.04 6.36
CA LYS A 271 0.49 -10.75 5.75
C LYS A 271 -0.05 -10.90 4.31
N ASN A 272 0.47 -11.85 3.53
CA ASN A 272 0.12 -12.05 2.11
C ASN A 272 -1.04 -13.01 1.83
N PHE A 273 -1.77 -13.47 2.85
CA PHE A 273 -2.85 -14.46 2.68
C PHE A 273 -3.96 -14.00 1.73
N ASP A 274 -4.45 -12.76 1.86
CA ASP A 274 -5.54 -12.25 0.99
C ASP A 274 -5.13 -12.27 -0.49
N VAL A 275 -3.86 -11.92 -0.78
CA VAL A 275 -3.31 -11.91 -2.14
C VAL A 275 -3.22 -13.34 -2.68
N MET A 276 -2.82 -14.30 -1.84
CA MET A 276 -2.75 -15.71 -2.21
C MET A 276 -4.14 -16.26 -2.57
N VAL A 277 -5.15 -15.99 -1.74
CA VAL A 277 -6.54 -16.42 -1.97
C VAL A 277 -7.11 -15.78 -3.24
N ARG A 278 -6.92 -14.46 -3.43
CA ARG A 278 -7.37 -13.77 -4.65
C ARG A 278 -6.71 -14.31 -5.91
N ARG A 279 -5.37 -14.48 -5.90
CA ARG A 279 -4.62 -15.00 -7.05
C ARG A 279 -5.13 -16.36 -7.53
N GLN A 280 -5.54 -17.24 -6.61
CA GLN A 280 -6.07 -18.56 -6.95
C GLN A 280 -7.53 -18.52 -7.42
N LEU A 281 -8.33 -17.57 -6.93
CA LEU A 281 -9.75 -17.43 -7.28
C LEU A 281 -9.98 -16.59 -8.54
N ASP A 282 -9.10 -15.64 -8.86
CA ASP A 282 -9.22 -14.69 -9.99
C ASP A 282 -9.53 -15.36 -11.34
N PRO A 283 -8.89 -16.48 -11.74
CA PRO A 283 -9.18 -17.14 -13.03
C PRO A 283 -10.64 -17.58 -13.17
N ASN A 284 -11.29 -17.94 -12.06
CA ASN A 284 -12.67 -18.44 -12.03
C ASN A 284 -13.65 -17.47 -11.33
N TRP A 285 -13.22 -16.24 -11.00
CA TRP A 285 -13.96 -15.32 -10.12
C TRP A 285 -15.41 -15.03 -10.57
N HIS A 286 -15.67 -15.07 -11.88
CA HIS A 286 -17.00 -14.90 -12.45
C HIS A 286 -17.95 -16.07 -12.18
N ARG A 287 -17.42 -17.29 -11.94
CA ARG A 287 -18.20 -18.48 -11.57
C ARG A 287 -18.33 -18.67 -10.05
N VAL A 288 -17.55 -17.92 -9.28
CA VAL A 288 -17.55 -17.99 -7.82
C VAL A 288 -18.84 -17.37 -7.27
N SER A 289 -19.50 -18.10 -6.37
CA SER A 289 -20.76 -17.65 -5.77
C SER A 289 -20.60 -16.34 -5.00
N TRP A 290 -21.65 -15.51 -4.92
CA TRP A 290 -21.65 -14.29 -4.11
C TRP A 290 -21.25 -14.56 -2.66
N LYS A 291 -21.73 -15.68 -2.08
CA LYS A 291 -21.38 -16.12 -0.73
C LYS A 291 -19.86 -16.29 -0.56
N SER A 292 -19.20 -16.92 -1.51
CA SER A 292 -17.75 -17.11 -1.48
C SER A 292 -17.01 -15.78 -1.62
N LYS A 293 -17.48 -14.86 -2.47
CA LYS A 293 -16.91 -13.50 -2.58
C LYS A 293 -17.03 -12.72 -1.27
N GLN A 294 -18.17 -12.82 -0.59
CA GLN A 294 -18.39 -12.22 0.73
C GLN A 294 -17.44 -12.80 1.79
N ILE A 295 -17.26 -14.13 1.83
CA ILE A 295 -16.33 -14.79 2.76
C ILE A 295 -14.89 -14.31 2.56
N VAL A 296 -14.44 -14.07 1.33
CA VAL A 296 -13.10 -13.51 1.06
C VAL A 296 -12.94 -12.12 1.68
N GLY A 297 -13.97 -11.27 1.59
CA GLY A 297 -13.99 -9.97 2.27
C GLY A 297 -14.02 -10.09 3.80
N ASP A 298 -14.84 -11.00 4.32
CA ASP A 298 -14.95 -11.28 5.76
C ASP A 298 -13.61 -11.77 6.35
N LEU A 299 -12.85 -12.59 5.63
CA LEU A 299 -11.52 -13.06 6.06
C LEU A 299 -10.52 -11.91 6.24
N THR A 300 -10.55 -10.92 5.35
CA THR A 300 -9.71 -9.72 5.48
C THR A 300 -10.10 -8.93 6.74
N VAL A 301 -11.39 -8.80 7.04
CA VAL A 301 -11.90 -8.11 8.24
C VAL A 301 -11.54 -8.86 9.53
N LEU A 302 -11.74 -10.19 9.56
CA LEU A 302 -11.40 -11.04 10.70
C LEU A 302 -9.91 -10.98 11.03
N ARG A 303 -9.04 -11.04 10.01
CA ARG A 303 -7.58 -10.88 10.18
C ARG A 303 -7.21 -9.49 10.70
N GLY A 304 -7.87 -8.44 10.21
CA GLY A 304 -7.72 -7.08 10.75
C GLY A 304 -8.12 -6.98 12.23
N MET A 305 -9.16 -7.71 12.66
CA MET A 305 -9.56 -7.77 14.08
C MET A 305 -8.54 -8.53 14.95
N LEU A 306 -7.94 -9.62 14.45
CA LEU A 306 -6.86 -10.33 15.15
C LEU A 306 -5.65 -9.44 15.40
N GLN A 307 -5.33 -8.54 14.46
CA GLN A 307 -4.24 -7.58 14.66
C GLN A 307 -4.66 -6.47 15.65
N SER A 308 -5.88 -5.95 15.49
CA SER A 308 -6.39 -4.84 16.30
C SER A 308 -6.50 -5.16 17.79
N ILE A 309 -6.66 -6.43 18.19
CA ILE A 309 -6.78 -6.80 19.62
C ILE A 309 -5.47 -6.60 20.41
N VAL A 310 -4.34 -6.79 19.73
CA VAL A 310 -2.99 -6.67 20.28
C VAL A 310 -2.53 -5.20 20.29
N GLU A 311 -2.90 -4.45 19.26
CA GLU A 311 -2.45 -3.05 19.06
C GLU A 311 -3.37 -2.02 19.73
N CYS A 312 -4.69 -2.18 19.66
CA CYS A 312 -5.64 -1.17 20.14
C CYS A 312 -5.96 -1.35 21.63
N ASP A 313 -6.19 -0.26 22.36
CA ASP A 313 -6.80 -0.34 23.69
C ASP A 313 -8.24 -0.86 23.63
N ALA A 314 -8.79 -1.32 24.77
CA ALA A 314 -10.12 -1.91 24.82
C ALA A 314 -11.23 -1.00 24.28
N VAL A 315 -11.13 0.33 24.47
CA VAL A 315 -12.14 1.29 23.99
C VAL A 315 -12.06 1.43 22.47
N ALA A 316 -10.85 1.66 21.94
CA ALA A 316 -10.61 1.76 20.51
C ALA A 316 -10.98 0.46 19.76
N PHE A 317 -10.70 -0.70 20.36
CA PHE A 317 -11.10 -1.99 19.82
C PHE A 317 -12.62 -2.12 19.74
N LEU A 318 -13.35 -1.75 20.80
CA LEU A 318 -14.82 -1.78 20.81
C LEU A 318 -15.42 -0.82 19.77
N GLN A 319 -14.86 0.39 19.62
CA GLN A 319 -15.27 1.35 18.60
C GLN A 319 -15.12 0.79 17.18
N ARG A 320 -13.96 0.18 16.89
CA ARG A 320 -13.69 -0.48 15.60
C ARG A 320 -14.66 -1.63 15.37
N LEU A 321 -14.94 -2.43 16.41
CA LEU A 321 -15.86 -3.55 16.34
C LEU A 321 -17.32 -3.11 16.05
N ASP A 322 -17.80 -2.04 16.70
CA ASP A 322 -19.13 -1.45 16.42
C ASP A 322 -19.24 -0.96 14.97
N THR A 323 -18.16 -0.36 14.44
CA THR A 323 -18.09 0.11 13.05
C THR A 323 -18.12 -1.06 12.07
N ILE A 324 -17.37 -2.13 12.34
CA ILE A 324 -17.37 -3.37 11.55
C ILE A 324 -18.77 -4.01 11.57
N HIS A 325 -19.42 -4.08 12.73
CA HIS A 325 -20.76 -4.65 12.85
C HIS A 325 -21.77 -3.88 12.02
N ALA A 326 -21.74 -2.54 12.06
CA ALA A 326 -22.62 -1.71 11.25
C ALA A 326 -22.39 -1.95 9.74
N ALA A 327 -21.14 -2.05 9.30
CA ALA A 327 -20.79 -2.28 7.89
C ALA A 327 -21.21 -3.67 7.37
N HIS A 328 -21.24 -4.70 8.23
CA HIS A 328 -21.61 -6.07 7.85
C HIS A 328 -23.07 -6.41 8.16
N SER A 329 -23.75 -5.58 8.97
CA SER A 329 -25.18 -5.70 9.24
C SER A 329 -25.97 -5.08 8.08
N PRO A 330 -26.92 -5.80 7.47
CA PRO A 330 -27.74 -5.24 6.42
C PRO A 330 -28.86 -4.38 7.00
N PRO A 331 -29.49 -3.53 6.18
CA PRO A 331 -30.60 -2.70 6.60
C PRO A 331 -31.75 -3.53 7.20
N PRO A 332 -32.46 -3.01 8.22
CA PRO A 332 -33.62 -3.68 8.80
C PRO A 332 -34.69 -3.94 7.72
N GLY A 333 -34.99 -5.22 7.47
CA GLY A 333 -35.90 -5.70 6.43
C GLY A 333 -35.23 -6.46 5.27
N SER A 334 -33.90 -6.40 5.14
CA SER A 334 -33.15 -7.17 4.14
C SER A 334 -33.16 -8.68 4.45
N THR A 335 -33.14 -9.51 3.40
CA THR A 335 -33.13 -10.97 3.54
C THR A 335 -31.81 -11.48 4.10
N ARG A 336 -31.80 -12.69 4.69
CA ARG A 336 -30.62 -13.33 5.30
C ARG A 336 -29.42 -13.50 4.33
N GLN A 337 -29.62 -13.38 3.02
CA GLN A 337 -28.56 -13.65 2.03
C GLN A 337 -27.49 -12.56 1.93
N SER A 338 -27.70 -11.37 2.52
CA SER A 338 -26.70 -10.30 2.49
C SER A 338 -25.82 -10.22 3.75
N GLN A 339 -26.05 -11.05 4.77
CA GLN A 339 -25.30 -11.02 6.03
C GLN A 339 -24.03 -11.84 5.96
N SER A 340 -22.96 -11.35 6.61
CA SER A 340 -21.73 -12.11 6.74
C SER A 340 -21.99 -13.40 7.55
N PRO A 341 -21.60 -14.59 7.05
CA PRO A 341 -21.89 -15.86 7.71
C PRO A 341 -21.32 -15.98 9.12
N TRP A 342 -20.18 -15.33 9.41
CA TRP A 342 -19.50 -15.44 10.69
C TRP A 342 -20.28 -14.77 11.85
N LEU A 343 -21.10 -13.74 11.58
CA LEU A 343 -21.95 -13.07 12.58
C LEU A 343 -23.04 -13.97 13.18
N PHE A 344 -23.25 -15.17 12.61
CA PHE A 344 -24.19 -16.16 13.14
C PHE A 344 -23.53 -17.18 14.07
N LEU A 345 -22.20 -17.22 14.12
CA LEU A 345 -21.47 -18.15 14.97
C LEU A 345 -21.60 -17.75 16.44
N ASP A 346 -21.59 -18.74 17.34
CA ASP A 346 -21.58 -18.46 18.79
C ASP A 346 -20.29 -17.72 19.18
N ALA A 347 -19.17 -18.00 18.49
CA ALA A 347 -17.93 -17.26 18.60
C ALA A 347 -18.08 -15.75 18.35
N ALA A 348 -18.92 -15.34 17.40
CA ALA A 348 -19.17 -13.91 17.17
C ALA A 348 -19.81 -13.25 18.40
N GLN A 349 -20.75 -13.93 19.07
CA GLN A 349 -21.34 -13.41 20.30
C GLN A 349 -20.29 -13.23 21.39
N THR A 350 -19.37 -14.20 21.55
CA THR A 350 -18.24 -14.09 22.48
C THR A 350 -17.37 -12.88 22.19
N ILE A 351 -17.07 -12.58 20.90
CA ILE A 351 -16.29 -11.40 20.52
C ILE A 351 -16.96 -10.12 21.01
N PHE A 352 -18.24 -9.91 20.71
CA PHE A 352 -18.97 -8.69 21.08
C PHE A 352 -19.21 -8.56 22.59
N ASP A 353 -19.64 -9.63 23.25
CA ASP A 353 -19.95 -9.61 24.68
C ASP A 353 -18.67 -9.42 25.51
N THR A 354 -17.58 -10.12 25.17
CA THR A 354 -16.30 -9.98 25.86
C THR A 354 -15.68 -8.62 25.59
N ALA A 355 -15.66 -8.15 24.33
CA ALA A 355 -15.13 -6.81 24.00
C ALA A 355 -15.82 -5.70 24.80
N LYS A 356 -17.14 -5.79 24.97
CA LYS A 356 -17.90 -4.84 25.78
C LYS A 356 -17.54 -4.92 27.27
N ARG A 357 -17.41 -6.12 27.83
CA ARG A 357 -17.03 -6.34 29.24
C ARG A 357 -15.65 -5.79 29.58
N ARG A 358 -14.72 -5.75 28.62
CA ARG A 358 -13.40 -5.11 28.77
C ARG A 358 -13.50 -3.62 29.03
N VAL A 359 -14.56 -2.96 28.53
CA VAL A 359 -14.75 -1.51 28.68
C VAL A 359 -15.65 -1.16 29.87
N TYR A 360 -16.84 -1.77 29.97
CA TYR A 360 -17.78 -1.53 31.07
C TYR A 360 -18.72 -2.72 31.30
N THR A 361 -19.21 -2.87 32.54
CA THR A 361 -20.14 -3.96 32.92
C THR A 361 -21.34 -3.43 33.70
N GLY A 362 -22.51 -4.08 33.58
CA GLY A 362 -23.70 -3.79 34.40
C GLY A 362 -23.80 -4.74 35.60
N LYS A 363 -24.25 -4.24 36.76
CA LYS A 363 -24.39 -5.00 38.04
C LYS A 363 -25.11 -6.37 37.91
N HIS A 364 -25.93 -6.59 36.88
CA HIS A 364 -26.65 -7.86 36.73
C HIS A 364 -25.76 -9.04 36.28
N ASN A 365 -24.56 -8.80 35.74
CA ASN A 365 -23.73 -9.89 35.21
C ASN A 365 -23.01 -10.72 36.28
N PHE A 366 -22.96 -10.30 37.55
CA PHE A 366 -22.20 -11.01 38.60
C PHE A 366 -23.00 -12.07 39.40
N LYS A 367 -24.27 -12.34 39.07
CA LYS A 367 -25.12 -13.31 39.80
C LYS A 367 -25.55 -14.53 38.99
N SER A 368 -24.63 -15.12 38.22
CA SER A 368 -24.92 -16.42 37.59
C SER A 368 -23.71 -17.36 37.53
N SER A 369 -23.01 -17.58 38.65
CA SER A 369 -22.19 -18.80 38.87
C SER A 369 -21.74 -18.99 40.34
N ASN A 370 -22.66 -18.91 41.30
CA ASN A 370 -22.66 -19.64 42.57
C ASN A 370 -23.70 -19.01 43.51
N GLY A 371 -24.94 -19.47 43.36
CA GLY A 371 -26.07 -19.04 44.17
C GLY A 371 -26.93 -20.23 44.57
N MET A 372 -26.34 -21.17 45.32
CA MET A 372 -27.10 -22.12 46.13
C MET A 372 -26.83 -21.77 47.60
N GLY A 373 -27.81 -21.12 48.24
CA GLY A 373 -27.94 -21.04 49.69
C GLY A 373 -27.35 -19.80 50.36
N GLY A 374 -28.19 -18.81 50.65
CA GLY A 374 -27.85 -17.65 51.47
C GLY A 374 -28.94 -16.57 51.41
N LEU A 375 -30.10 -16.88 51.98
CA LEU A 375 -31.21 -15.96 52.16
C LEU A 375 -30.85 -14.93 53.24
N ASP A 376 -30.49 -13.71 52.83
CA ASP A 376 -30.70 -12.51 53.64
C ASP A 376 -31.15 -11.39 52.69
N GLY A 377 -32.45 -11.15 52.70
CA GLY A 377 -33.05 -10.00 52.05
C GLY A 377 -33.01 -8.79 52.96
N ASN A 378 -32.73 -7.61 52.42
CA ASN A 378 -33.66 -6.50 52.51
C ASN A 378 -33.27 -5.37 51.55
N ASN A 379 -34.30 -4.85 50.89
CA ASN A 379 -34.43 -3.49 50.38
C ASN A 379 -33.71 -3.04 49.08
N THR A 380 -34.59 -2.90 48.08
CA THR A 380 -34.83 -1.69 47.28
C THR A 380 -33.95 -1.41 46.05
N SER A 381 -34.56 -1.65 44.88
CA SER A 381 -34.61 -0.69 43.77
C SER A 381 -33.33 -0.44 42.95
N SER A 382 -33.10 -1.29 41.95
CA SER A 382 -33.02 -0.85 40.54
C SER A 382 -32.08 0.30 40.12
N SER A 383 -30.88 0.46 40.68
CA SER A 383 -29.82 1.20 39.95
C SER A 383 -28.99 0.19 39.14
N ASN A 384 -29.36 0.06 37.85
CA ASN A 384 -28.56 -0.59 36.81
C ASN A 384 -27.32 0.27 36.50
N THR A 385 -26.50 0.57 37.51
CA THR A 385 -25.28 1.36 37.32
C THR A 385 -24.33 0.56 36.43
N LEU A 386 -24.01 1.07 35.24
CA LEU A 386 -22.87 0.62 34.46
C LEU A 386 -21.61 1.06 35.18
N ARG A 387 -20.65 0.15 35.36
CA ARG A 387 -19.34 0.46 35.93
C ARG A 387 -18.25 0.36 34.87
N PRO A 388 -17.33 1.34 34.79
CA PRO A 388 -16.18 1.25 33.91
C PRO A 388 -15.24 0.13 34.40
N VAL A 389 -14.88 -0.79 33.52
CA VAL A 389 -13.84 -1.82 33.76
C VAL A 389 -12.51 -1.34 33.20
N LEU A 390 -12.53 -0.78 31.98
CA LEU A 390 -11.38 -0.14 31.34
C LEU A 390 -10.11 -0.98 31.40
N GLU A 391 -10.19 -2.20 30.88
CA GLU A 391 -9.05 -3.12 30.79
C GLU A 391 -7.86 -2.47 30.09
N GLU A 392 -6.77 -2.29 30.83
CA GLU A 392 -5.50 -1.77 30.33
C GLU A 392 -4.75 -2.84 29.52
N GLN A 393 -3.94 -2.42 28.56
CA GLN A 393 -3.08 -3.35 27.82
C GLN A 393 -1.98 -3.85 28.75
N PRO A 394 -1.78 -5.18 28.88
CA PRO A 394 -0.77 -5.72 29.80
C PRO A 394 0.66 -5.24 29.53
N LYS A 395 0.99 -4.89 28.27
CA LYS A 395 2.30 -4.32 27.94
C LYS A 395 2.54 -2.94 28.59
N TRP A 396 1.51 -2.19 28.96
CA TRP A 396 1.69 -0.86 29.56
C TRP A 396 2.30 -0.90 30.95
N SER A 397 1.87 -1.84 31.80
CA SER A 397 2.46 -2.00 33.13
C SER A 397 3.93 -2.42 33.02
N VAL A 398 4.23 -3.37 32.13
CA VAL A 398 5.60 -3.84 31.90
C VAL A 398 6.47 -2.72 31.31
N LEU A 399 5.93 -1.90 30.40
CA LEU A 399 6.65 -0.74 29.87
C LEU A 399 6.98 0.26 30.99
N GLY A 400 6.04 0.52 31.88
CA GLY A 400 6.27 1.35 33.06
C GLY A 400 7.36 0.80 33.98
N ASP A 401 7.31 -0.50 34.29
CA ASP A 401 8.33 -1.18 35.11
C ASP A 401 9.73 -1.11 34.47
N ILE A 402 9.81 -1.26 33.13
CA ILE A 402 11.06 -1.13 32.37
C ILE A 402 11.59 0.31 32.47
N LEU A 403 10.74 1.32 32.32
CA LEU A 403 11.16 2.71 32.42
C LEU A 403 11.64 3.06 33.84
N GLU A 404 10.97 2.56 34.89
CA GLU A 404 11.43 2.70 36.27
C GLU A 404 12.76 1.95 36.53
N GLU A 405 12.97 0.79 35.90
CA GLU A 405 14.27 0.10 35.93
C GLU A 405 15.36 0.94 35.26
N ILE A 406 15.09 1.49 34.08
CA ILE A 406 16.03 2.34 33.35
C ILE A 406 16.38 3.59 34.16
N ASP A 407 15.39 4.24 34.77
CA ASP A 407 15.60 5.44 35.59
C ASP A 407 16.47 5.13 36.83
N ARG A 408 16.20 4.01 37.52
CA ARG A 408 17.07 3.53 38.62
C ARG A 408 18.49 3.24 38.15
N ASP A 409 18.64 2.62 36.98
CA ASP A 409 19.95 2.35 36.39
C ASP A 409 20.70 3.64 36.02
N LEU A 410 20.00 4.65 35.50
CA LEU A 410 20.55 5.97 35.20
C LEU A 410 21.01 6.68 36.47
N TYR A 411 20.26 6.58 37.57
CA TYR A 411 20.63 7.18 38.85
C TYR A 411 21.80 6.47 39.56
N LEU A 412 21.83 5.13 39.51
CA LEU A 412 22.82 4.31 40.23
C LEU A 412 24.14 4.14 39.47
N ALA A 413 24.11 4.06 38.15
CA ALA A 413 25.31 3.87 37.37
C ALA A 413 26.06 5.20 37.20
N SER A 414 27.36 5.21 37.53
CA SER A 414 28.23 6.29 37.05
C SER A 414 28.22 6.26 35.53
N VAL A 415 27.81 7.36 34.87
CA VAL A 415 27.79 7.51 33.41
C VAL A 415 29.06 6.88 32.82
N PRO A 416 28.96 5.72 32.15
CA PRO A 416 30.11 5.14 31.48
C PRO A 416 30.62 6.18 30.48
N ARG A 417 31.95 6.37 30.39
CA ARG A 417 32.53 7.17 29.30
C ARG A 417 32.35 6.43 27.98
N ASP A 418 31.15 6.52 27.44
CA ASP A 418 30.72 5.91 26.19
C ASP A 418 30.19 7.01 25.23
N ASP A 419 30.16 6.74 23.93
CA ASP A 419 29.67 7.63 22.85
C ASP A 419 28.14 7.58 22.68
N SER A 420 27.40 7.03 23.64
CA SER A 420 25.93 6.99 23.63
C SER A 420 25.32 8.24 24.28
N ASN A 421 24.19 8.71 23.76
CA ASN A 421 23.53 9.93 24.23
C ASN A 421 22.66 9.72 25.49
N GLY A 422 22.60 8.50 26.04
CA GLY A 422 21.74 8.15 27.17
C GLY A 422 20.25 8.02 26.83
N THR A 423 19.84 8.34 25.61
CA THR A 423 18.45 8.32 25.12
C THR A 423 17.79 6.94 25.23
N ILE A 424 16.47 6.93 25.47
CA ILE A 424 15.60 5.75 25.45
C ILE A 424 14.82 5.72 24.14
N LEU A 425 15.01 4.68 23.32
CA LEU A 425 14.31 4.51 22.04
C LEU A 425 13.26 3.39 22.15
N ILE A 426 11.98 3.72 21.99
CA ILE A 426 10.86 2.78 21.98
C ILE A 426 10.42 2.55 20.54
N MET A 427 10.48 1.30 20.08
CA MET A 427 10.13 0.90 18.71
C MET A 427 8.80 0.15 18.66
N CYS A 428 7.90 0.60 17.78
CA CYS A 428 6.54 0.09 17.61
C CYS A 428 6.28 -0.40 16.17
N GLY A 429 5.25 -1.22 15.94
CA GLY A 429 4.88 -1.66 14.59
C GLY A 429 4.24 -0.57 13.73
N ASP A 430 3.40 0.27 14.34
CA ASP A 430 2.59 1.27 13.63
C ASP A 430 2.58 2.63 14.33
N VAL A 431 2.33 3.70 13.55
CA VAL A 431 2.27 5.09 14.03
C VAL A 431 1.13 5.31 15.04
N ASP A 432 0.02 4.57 14.90
CA ASP A 432 -1.10 4.63 15.84
C ASP A 432 -0.71 4.10 17.23
N THR A 433 0.08 3.02 17.28
CA THR A 433 0.67 2.51 18.52
C THR A 433 1.62 3.54 19.13
N CYS A 434 2.45 4.22 18.32
CA CYS A 434 3.31 5.30 18.82
C CYS A 434 2.50 6.44 19.48
N ARG A 435 1.38 6.86 18.87
CA ARG A 435 0.50 7.89 19.44
C ARG A 435 -0.15 7.44 20.74
N GLN A 436 -0.59 6.19 20.79
CA GLN A 436 -1.16 5.59 21.99
C GLN A 436 -0.14 5.53 23.14
N LEU A 437 1.08 5.09 22.85
CA LEU A 437 2.15 5.03 23.86
C LEU A 437 2.57 6.43 24.32
N ARG A 438 2.64 7.41 23.41
CA ARG A 438 2.89 8.80 23.79
C ARG A 438 1.84 9.31 24.77
N ASP A 439 0.56 9.06 24.48
CA ASP A 439 -0.54 9.48 25.36
C ASP A 439 -0.50 8.75 26.72
N PHE A 440 -0.17 7.46 26.70
CA PHE A 440 0.04 6.68 27.93
C PHE A 440 1.19 7.24 28.76
N LEU A 441 2.39 7.41 28.20
CA LEU A 441 3.56 7.90 28.94
C LEU A 441 3.35 9.31 29.51
N GLN A 442 2.59 10.16 28.83
CA GLN A 442 2.24 11.50 29.33
C GLN A 442 1.25 11.48 30.51
N THR A 443 0.47 10.41 30.65
CA THR A 443 -0.63 10.33 31.63
C THR A 443 -0.52 9.18 32.63
N MET A 444 0.54 8.37 32.56
CA MET A 444 0.69 7.13 33.35
C MET A 444 0.71 7.35 34.87
N HIS A 445 1.14 8.53 35.33
CA HIS A 445 1.13 8.92 36.75
C HIS A 445 -0.09 9.78 37.13
N VAL A 446 -0.97 10.14 36.17
CA VAL A 446 -2.15 10.96 36.43
C VAL A 446 -3.28 10.07 36.91
N ARG A 447 -3.69 10.24 38.17
CA ARG A 447 -4.74 9.42 38.80
C ARG A 447 -6.11 10.13 38.78
N PRO A 448 -7.19 9.43 38.40
CA PRO A 448 -8.54 9.96 38.55
C PRO A 448 -8.93 9.97 40.04
N ARG A 449 -9.44 11.10 40.57
CA ARG A 449 -9.93 11.16 41.96
C ARG A 449 -11.17 10.26 42.09
N THR A 450 -11.17 9.31 43.00
CA THR A 450 -12.37 8.54 43.38
C THR A 450 -12.92 9.12 44.69
N GLU A 451 -14.24 9.26 44.81
CA GLU A 451 -14.92 9.93 45.95
C GLU A 451 -14.62 9.39 47.35
N SER A 452 -13.90 8.26 47.47
CA SER A 452 -13.65 7.58 48.74
C SER A 452 -12.16 7.38 49.02
N ARG A 453 -11.45 8.44 49.43
CA ARG A 453 -10.30 8.35 50.36
C ARG A 453 -9.81 9.73 50.76
N VAL A 454 -9.85 10.00 52.06
CA VAL A 454 -9.13 11.12 52.70
C VAL A 454 -7.70 10.64 52.88
N GLU A 455 -6.76 11.26 52.16
CA GLU A 455 -5.33 10.94 52.18
C GLU A 455 -4.67 11.41 53.48
N GLU A 456 -4.10 10.49 54.27
CA GLU A 456 -3.07 10.84 55.27
C GLU A 456 -1.86 9.86 55.29
N PHE A 457 -1.77 8.89 54.36
CA PHE A 457 -0.58 8.03 54.26
C PHE A 457 -0.19 7.76 52.81
N PHE A 458 1.07 8.03 52.50
CA PHE A 458 1.76 7.62 51.26
C PHE A 458 1.86 6.09 51.25
N ASP A 459 1.12 5.42 50.36
CA ASP A 459 1.22 3.97 50.18
C ASP A 459 2.09 3.68 48.96
N ALA A 460 3.20 2.95 49.13
CA ALA A 460 4.14 2.67 48.06
C ALA A 460 3.57 1.74 46.96
N GLU A 461 2.49 0.99 47.25
CA GLU A 461 1.75 0.26 46.20
C GLU A 461 0.88 1.20 45.34
N GLU A 462 0.67 2.44 45.79
CA GLU A 462 -0.12 3.46 45.12
C GLU A 462 0.70 4.38 44.19
N ASP A 463 1.87 3.98 43.69
CA ASP A 463 2.61 4.78 42.67
C ASP A 463 2.81 4.05 41.33
N ARG A 464 2.17 2.88 41.14
CA ARG A 464 2.32 2.11 39.90
C ARG A 464 1.79 2.87 38.67
N PRO A 465 2.48 2.78 37.52
CA PRO A 465 2.05 3.39 36.26
C PRO A 465 0.73 2.77 35.80
N SER A 466 -0.26 3.60 35.49
CA SER A 466 -1.60 3.17 35.08
C SER A 466 -2.16 4.03 33.96
N GLY A 467 -2.75 3.37 32.96
CA GLY A 467 -3.43 4.03 31.85
C GLY A 467 -4.85 4.50 32.17
N ALA A 468 -5.30 4.40 33.43
CA ALA A 468 -6.70 4.59 33.83
C ALA A 468 -7.27 5.96 33.45
N PHE A 469 -6.48 7.04 33.60
CA PHE A 469 -6.93 8.39 33.22
C PHE A 469 -7.15 8.51 31.70
N MET A 470 -6.18 8.07 30.90
CA MET A 470 -6.31 8.01 29.43
C MET A 470 -7.54 7.19 29.02
N MET A 471 -7.75 6.02 29.64
CA MET A 471 -8.84 5.11 29.31
C MET A 471 -10.22 5.70 29.66
N ARG A 472 -10.34 6.43 30.78
CA ARG A 472 -11.59 7.14 31.14
C ARG A 472 -11.90 8.25 30.15
N ARG A 473 -10.89 9.04 29.77
CA ARG A 473 -11.02 10.07 28.74
C ARG A 473 -11.45 9.46 27.40
N LYS A 474 -10.86 8.34 26.98
CA LYS A 474 -11.25 7.60 25.77
C LYS A 474 -12.66 7.06 25.86
N LEU A 475 -13.08 6.50 26.99
CA LEU A 475 -14.45 6.02 27.20
C LEU A 475 -15.48 7.15 27.06
N ARG A 476 -15.21 8.33 27.63
CA ARG A 476 -16.09 9.50 27.44
C ARG A 476 -16.25 9.84 25.96
N ASN A 477 -15.14 9.89 25.23
CA ASN A 477 -15.17 10.20 23.79
C ASN A 477 -15.92 9.11 23.01
N TYR A 478 -15.74 7.85 23.36
CA TYR A 478 -16.47 6.73 22.78
C TYR A 478 -17.99 6.81 23.05
N LEU A 479 -18.43 7.13 24.27
CA LEU A 479 -19.86 7.25 24.59
C LEU A 479 -20.51 8.41 23.83
N LYS A 480 -19.80 9.54 23.69
CA LYS A 480 -20.24 10.66 22.85
C LYS A 480 -20.35 10.25 21.38
N TRP A 481 -19.27 9.69 20.84
CA TRP A 481 -19.23 9.18 19.46
C TRP A 481 -20.33 8.14 19.21
N LYS A 482 -20.59 7.24 20.16
CA LYS A 482 -21.59 6.18 20.01
C LYS A 482 -23.02 6.72 19.95
N SER A 483 -23.32 7.75 20.74
CA SER A 483 -24.61 8.45 20.67
C SER A 483 -24.81 9.10 19.30
N GLU A 484 -23.78 9.79 18.80
CA GLU A 484 -23.78 10.39 17.46
C GLU A 484 -23.89 9.32 16.36
N PHE A 485 -23.11 8.25 16.47
CA PHE A 485 -23.09 7.12 15.55
C PHE A 485 -24.44 6.42 15.50
N ALA A 486 -25.13 6.23 16.63
CA ALA A 486 -26.48 5.67 16.67
C ALA A 486 -27.49 6.55 15.92
N ASN A 487 -27.39 7.88 16.09
CA ASN A 487 -28.24 8.83 15.37
C ASN A 487 -27.96 8.83 13.86
N VAL A 488 -26.69 8.80 13.46
CA VAL A 488 -26.29 8.72 12.04
C VAL A 488 -26.73 7.39 11.42
N ASN A 489 -26.54 6.28 12.11
CA ASN A 489 -26.96 4.96 11.62
C ASN A 489 -28.48 4.88 11.45
N ALA A 490 -29.25 5.40 12.42
CA ALA A 490 -30.71 5.45 12.34
C ALA A 490 -31.22 6.35 11.19
N THR A 491 -30.59 7.51 10.97
CA THR A 491 -30.95 8.43 9.87
C THR A 491 -30.62 7.84 8.51
N LEU A 492 -29.43 7.26 8.32
CA LEU A 492 -29.05 6.56 7.09
C LEU A 492 -29.99 5.39 6.76
N PHE A 493 -30.42 4.61 7.76
CA PHE A 493 -31.38 3.53 7.54
C PHE A 493 -32.79 4.02 7.23
N ALA A 494 -33.25 5.09 7.88
CA ALA A 494 -34.55 5.69 7.59
C ALA A 494 -34.61 6.26 6.16
N GLU A 495 -33.52 6.90 5.72
CA GLU A 495 -33.39 7.40 4.36
C GLU A 495 -33.37 6.27 3.32
N ASN A 496 -32.61 5.19 3.59
CA ASN A 496 -32.62 4.00 2.73
C ASN A 496 -34.01 3.34 2.63
N GLN A 497 -34.75 3.21 3.73
CA GLN A 497 -36.13 2.69 3.68
C GLN A 497 -37.08 3.63 2.93
N LYS A 498 -36.89 4.95 3.03
CA LYS A 498 -37.66 5.94 2.27
C LYS A 498 -37.35 5.85 0.78
N ALA A 499 -36.09 5.66 0.39
CA ALA A 499 -35.69 5.44 -0.99
C ALA A 499 -36.26 4.12 -1.56
N LEU A 500 -36.22 3.03 -0.78
CA LEU A 500 -36.78 1.73 -1.16
C LEU A 500 -38.31 1.73 -1.29
N SER A 501 -39.03 2.46 -0.42
CA SER A 501 -40.48 2.57 -0.45
C SER A 501 -41.00 3.57 -1.50
N GLY A 502 -40.21 4.61 -1.80
CA GLY A 502 -40.47 5.58 -2.86
C GLY A 502 -40.23 5.05 -4.27
N ALA A 503 -39.52 3.92 -4.42
CA ALA A 503 -39.32 3.28 -5.71
C ALA A 503 -40.66 2.72 -6.25
N ILE A 504 -41.15 3.36 -7.31
CA ILE A 504 -42.30 2.90 -8.10
C ILE A 504 -41.77 1.88 -9.12
N ASP A 505 -42.33 0.67 -9.14
CA ASP A 505 -42.01 -0.31 -10.18
C ASP A 505 -42.63 0.16 -11.53
N PRO A 506 -41.83 0.46 -12.56
CA PRO A 506 -42.31 1.03 -13.82
C PRO A 506 -43.20 0.07 -14.63
N ARG A 507 -43.29 -1.22 -14.30
CA ARG A 507 -44.20 -2.15 -15.01
C ARG A 507 -45.62 -2.16 -14.44
N THR A 508 -45.77 -1.87 -13.15
CA THR A 508 -47.06 -2.05 -12.46
C THR A 508 -47.67 -0.76 -11.92
N GLY A 509 -46.91 0.35 -11.95
CA GLY A 509 -47.41 1.66 -11.51
C GLY A 509 -47.86 1.69 -10.04
N ARG A 510 -47.42 0.70 -9.24
CA ARG A 510 -47.73 0.59 -7.81
C ARG A 510 -46.45 0.64 -7.00
N PRO A 511 -46.49 1.18 -5.78
CA PRO A 511 -45.33 1.20 -4.89
C PRO A 511 -44.85 -0.23 -4.65
N ALA A 512 -43.53 -0.44 -4.74
CA ALA A 512 -42.89 -1.76 -4.72
C ALA A 512 -43.17 -2.59 -3.43
N GLY A 513 -43.82 -2.03 -2.41
CA GLY A 513 -44.18 -2.71 -1.17
C GLY A 513 -45.63 -3.20 -1.03
N ALA A 514 -46.52 -2.97 -2.01
CA ALA A 514 -47.97 -3.26 -1.86
C ALA A 514 -48.41 -4.69 -2.24
N VAL A 515 -47.48 -5.63 -2.46
CA VAL A 515 -47.82 -7.05 -2.55
C VAL A 515 -48.15 -7.56 -1.15
N ARG A 516 -49.45 -7.49 -0.82
CA ARG A 516 -50.03 -8.06 0.38
C ARG A 516 -49.64 -9.53 0.53
N SER A 517 -48.74 -9.75 1.49
CA SER A 517 -48.65 -10.95 2.31
C SER A 517 -50.02 -11.61 2.48
N ASN A 518 -50.15 -12.83 1.95
CA ASN A 518 -50.97 -13.88 2.53
C ASN A 518 -50.39 -15.22 2.04
N ALA A 519 -49.12 -15.45 2.37
CA ALA A 519 -48.63 -16.82 2.38
C ALA A 519 -49.26 -17.52 3.59
N PRO A 520 -49.96 -18.65 3.38
CA PRO A 520 -50.86 -19.22 4.38
C PRO A 520 -50.10 -19.72 5.61
N ALA A 521 -50.61 -19.32 6.77
CA ALA A 521 -50.19 -19.81 8.06
C ALA A 521 -50.65 -21.27 8.25
N ASN A 522 -49.85 -22.26 7.79
CA ASN A 522 -49.85 -23.62 8.35
C ASN A 522 -48.74 -24.50 7.77
N LYS A 523 -47.55 -24.47 8.39
CA LYS A 523 -46.65 -25.61 8.62
C LYS A 523 -45.48 -25.18 9.52
N ARG A 524 -45.83 -24.67 10.72
CA ARG A 524 -44.86 -24.58 11.82
C ARG A 524 -44.55 -26.00 12.28
N ARG A 525 -43.30 -26.42 12.06
CA ARG A 525 -42.73 -27.65 12.64
C ARG A 525 -42.90 -27.57 14.15
N ARG A 526 -43.75 -28.44 14.68
CA ARG A 526 -43.98 -28.61 16.12
C ARG A 526 -42.66 -29.04 16.76
N VAL A 527 -41.97 -28.13 17.43
CA VAL A 527 -40.95 -28.53 18.42
C VAL A 527 -41.73 -29.05 19.62
N ARG A 528 -41.49 -30.31 19.94
CA ARG A 528 -42.15 -31.05 21.01
C ARG A 528 -41.62 -30.53 22.36
N GLY A 529 -42.38 -29.66 23.02
CA GLY A 529 -42.19 -29.34 24.45
C GLY A 529 -42.55 -27.91 24.85
N GLY A 530 -43.71 -27.73 25.50
CA GLY A 530 -44.00 -26.61 26.43
C GLY A 530 -44.60 -25.34 25.84
N GLY A 531 -45.93 -25.19 25.91
CA GLY A 531 -46.65 -23.99 25.48
C GLY A 531 -46.89 -22.98 26.61
N SER A 532 -46.96 -21.70 26.24
CA SER A 532 -47.81 -20.71 26.89
C SER A 532 -48.25 -19.67 25.84
N GLY A 533 -49.51 -19.26 25.91
CA GLY A 533 -50.24 -18.51 24.89
C GLY A 533 -49.71 -17.10 24.67
N MET A 534 -49.60 -16.73 23.39
CA MET A 534 -49.26 -15.40 22.91
C MET A 534 -50.54 -14.59 22.70
N GLY A 535 -50.86 -13.74 23.67
CA GLY A 535 -51.79 -12.63 23.51
C GLY A 535 -51.06 -11.40 22.98
N GLN A 536 -51.68 -10.69 22.04
CA GLN A 536 -51.28 -9.35 21.62
C GLN A 536 -51.54 -8.36 22.78
N ALA A 537 -50.47 -7.85 23.41
CA ALA A 537 -50.53 -6.67 24.27
C ALA A 537 -49.21 -5.89 24.17
N ASN A 538 -49.29 -4.75 23.48
CA ASN A 538 -48.45 -3.54 23.48
C ASN A 538 -46.91 -3.68 23.40
N THR A 539 -46.41 -3.32 22.22
CA THR A 539 -45.03 -3.37 21.70
C THR A 539 -43.97 -2.57 22.46
N ALA A 540 -44.30 -1.87 23.55
CA ALA A 540 -43.32 -1.17 24.36
C ALA A 540 -42.72 -2.04 25.49
N SER A 541 -43.46 -3.01 26.04
CA SER A 541 -42.99 -3.79 27.20
C SER A 541 -42.11 -5.00 26.83
N ALA A 542 -42.31 -5.59 25.65
CA ALA A 542 -41.47 -6.71 25.18
C ALA A 542 -40.02 -6.29 24.85
N ILE A 543 -39.80 -5.01 24.54
CA ILE A 543 -38.46 -4.43 24.38
C ILE A 543 -37.71 -4.43 25.72
N ALA A 544 -38.42 -4.31 26.86
CA ALA A 544 -37.79 -4.24 28.17
C ALA A 544 -37.22 -5.59 28.63
N SER A 545 -37.90 -6.72 28.37
CA SER A 545 -37.47 -8.04 28.89
C SER A 545 -36.25 -8.62 28.20
N ALA A 546 -36.00 -8.26 26.92
CA ALA A 546 -34.81 -8.68 26.18
C ALA A 546 -33.59 -7.76 26.43
N SER A 547 -33.76 -6.67 27.18
CA SER A 547 -32.77 -5.59 27.29
C SER A 547 -31.59 -5.84 28.26
N VAL A 548 -31.52 -6.99 28.93
CA VAL A 548 -30.53 -7.23 29.99
C VAL A 548 -29.27 -8.00 29.53
N SER A 549 -29.24 -8.56 28.31
CA SER A 549 -28.02 -9.16 27.75
C SER A 549 -28.03 -9.04 26.22
N GLY A 550 -26.88 -8.72 25.61
CA GLY A 550 -26.71 -8.76 24.15
C GLY A 550 -27.24 -10.08 23.60
N GLY A 551 -28.35 -10.02 22.86
CA GLY A 551 -29.07 -11.19 22.39
C GLY A 551 -28.94 -11.36 20.88
N ARG A 552 -29.36 -12.53 20.38
CA ARG A 552 -29.53 -12.74 18.94
C ARG A 552 -30.73 -11.93 18.44
N ALA A 553 -30.57 -11.29 17.28
CA ALA A 553 -31.68 -10.72 16.52
C ALA A 553 -32.66 -11.85 16.09
N ALA A 554 -33.87 -11.49 15.67
CA ALA A 554 -34.91 -12.46 15.29
C ALA A 554 -34.50 -13.43 14.17
N ASN A 555 -33.48 -13.06 13.39
CA ASN A 555 -32.85 -13.86 12.32
C ASN A 555 -31.70 -14.76 12.81
N GLY A 556 -31.32 -14.72 14.08
CA GLY A 556 -30.22 -15.46 14.69
C GLY A 556 -28.83 -14.82 14.63
N SER A 557 -28.65 -13.64 14.01
CA SER A 557 -27.37 -12.91 14.03
C SER A 557 -27.18 -12.20 15.36
N VAL A 558 -25.95 -11.83 15.73
CA VAL A 558 -25.71 -10.95 16.88
C VAL A 558 -26.48 -9.62 16.67
N ALA A 559 -27.29 -9.20 17.65
CA ALA A 559 -27.99 -7.92 17.58
C ALA A 559 -27.03 -6.79 17.97
N GLN A 560 -27.08 -5.67 17.23
CA GLN A 560 -26.37 -4.46 17.64
C GLN A 560 -26.99 -3.94 18.96
N TYR A 561 -26.18 -3.79 20.00
CA TYR A 561 -26.65 -3.33 21.31
C TYR A 561 -26.42 -1.82 21.47
N PHE A 562 -27.48 -1.08 21.77
CA PHE A 562 -27.44 0.32 22.16
C PHE A 562 -27.77 0.44 23.66
N GLU A 563 -26.93 1.13 24.43
CA GLU A 563 -27.15 1.35 25.87
C GLU A 563 -28.36 2.26 26.13
N LYS A 564 -29.00 2.12 27.30
CA LYS A 564 -30.10 3.01 27.69
C LYS A 564 -29.53 4.40 28.01
N PRO A 565 -30.15 5.50 27.55
CA PRO A 565 -29.65 6.87 27.78
C PRO A 565 -29.37 7.18 29.25
N ASN A 566 -30.21 6.69 30.17
CA ASN A 566 -30.05 6.91 31.60
C ASN A 566 -28.80 6.20 32.17
N GLU A 567 -28.50 4.99 31.71
CA GLU A 567 -27.33 4.22 32.18
C GLU A 567 -26.03 4.86 31.68
N VAL A 568 -26.04 5.43 30.46
CA VAL A 568 -24.92 6.21 29.92
C VAL A 568 -24.75 7.54 30.65
N ALA A 569 -25.83 8.24 30.97
CA ALA A 569 -25.78 9.52 31.69
C ALA A 569 -25.20 9.36 33.11
N GLU A 570 -25.56 8.29 33.82
CA GLU A 570 -25.01 7.96 35.14
C GLU A 570 -23.50 7.64 35.05
N LEU A 571 -23.09 6.83 34.07
CA LEU A 571 -21.68 6.52 33.81
C LEU A 571 -20.87 7.78 33.41
N MET A 572 -21.45 8.66 32.59
CA MET A 572 -20.83 9.95 32.21
C MET A 572 -20.66 10.87 33.42
N ALA A 573 -21.63 10.90 34.34
CA ALA A 573 -21.54 11.67 35.58
C ALA A 573 -20.43 11.12 36.50
N GLU A 574 -20.31 9.80 36.63
CA GLU A 574 -19.23 9.15 37.39
C GLU A 574 -17.84 9.48 36.80
N ILE A 575 -17.71 9.46 35.47
CA ILE A 575 -16.45 9.80 34.79
C ILE A 575 -16.10 11.29 34.97
N HIS A 576 -17.08 12.20 34.83
CA HIS A 576 -16.84 13.64 35.01
C HIS A 576 -16.43 14.00 36.45
N ALA A 577 -17.08 13.40 37.45
CA ALA A 577 -16.75 13.65 38.85
C ALA A 577 -15.29 13.27 39.18
N ALA A 578 -14.77 12.22 38.55
CA ALA A 578 -13.42 11.75 38.82
C ALA A 578 -12.30 12.57 38.15
N GLU A 579 -12.58 13.25 37.03
CA GLU A 579 -11.60 14.10 36.33
C GLU A 579 -11.59 15.55 36.85
N ALA A 580 -12.74 16.09 37.27
CA ALA A 580 -12.84 17.49 37.74
C ALA A 580 -11.92 17.78 38.94
N GLY A 581 -11.59 16.76 39.75
CA GLY A 581 -10.71 16.90 40.91
C GLY A 581 -9.22 16.67 40.65
N SER A 582 -8.81 16.19 39.47
CA SER A 582 -7.41 15.80 39.17
C SER A 582 -6.62 16.85 38.39
N THR A 583 -7.17 18.05 38.18
CA THR A 583 -6.42 19.19 37.63
C THR A 583 -5.76 19.98 38.78
N PRO A 584 -4.42 20.19 38.76
CA PRO A 584 -3.76 20.97 39.79
C PRO A 584 -4.10 22.46 39.60
N GLY A 585 -4.74 23.09 40.58
CA GLY A 585 -4.76 24.54 40.72
C GLY A 585 -5.98 25.29 40.19
N THR A 586 -7.18 25.03 40.71
CA THR A 586 -8.19 26.08 40.85
C THR A 586 -8.88 25.94 42.22
N SER A 587 -8.79 27.02 43.00
CA SER A 587 -9.32 27.13 44.35
C SER A 587 -10.84 27.04 44.36
N ALA A 588 -11.34 26.08 45.12
CA ALA A 588 -12.69 26.07 45.65
C ALA A 588 -12.89 27.26 46.61
N ASP A 589 -13.33 28.39 46.08
CA ASP A 589 -14.43 29.13 46.68
C ASP A 589 -15.65 28.90 45.76
N GLY A 590 -16.80 28.55 46.33
CA GLY A 590 -17.89 27.88 45.61
C GLY A 590 -18.45 28.63 44.40
N GLY A 591 -18.08 28.20 43.18
CA GLY A 591 -18.65 28.62 41.90
C GLY A 591 -18.97 27.41 41.02
N ILE A 592 -20.21 27.30 40.57
CA ILE A 592 -20.73 26.20 39.75
C ILE A 592 -20.10 26.26 38.34
N ASN A 593 -19.27 25.26 38.00
CA ASN A 593 -18.98 24.74 36.65
C ASN A 593 -18.93 25.73 35.46
N THR A 594 -18.17 26.82 35.57
CA THR A 594 -17.71 27.60 34.40
C THR A 594 -16.19 27.58 34.22
N ASP A 595 -15.43 27.21 35.25
CA ASP A 595 -14.00 27.49 35.30
C ASP A 595 -13.15 26.54 34.44
N ALA A 596 -13.56 25.29 34.22
CA ALA A 596 -12.81 24.35 33.38
C ALA A 596 -12.92 24.64 31.87
N GLU A 597 -14.10 25.11 31.42
CA GLU A 597 -14.25 25.61 30.04
C GLU A 597 -13.52 26.95 29.87
N ILE A 598 -13.52 27.81 30.89
CA ILE A 598 -12.71 29.03 30.90
C ILE A 598 -11.22 28.70 30.90
N ALA A 599 -10.75 27.69 31.64
CA ALA A 599 -9.35 27.29 31.70
C ALA A 599 -8.87 26.67 30.37
N ALA A 600 -9.67 25.82 29.71
CA ALA A 600 -9.35 25.31 28.38
C ALA A 600 -9.39 26.42 27.31
N ALA A 601 -10.33 27.36 27.42
CA ALA A 601 -10.37 28.55 26.57
C ALA A 601 -9.20 29.50 26.86
N GLN A 602 -8.76 29.62 28.12
CA GLN A 602 -7.59 30.38 28.55
C GLN A 602 -6.30 29.72 28.09
N GLN A 603 -6.16 28.40 28.17
CA GLN A 603 -4.99 27.70 27.64
C GLN A 603 -4.93 27.81 26.11
N LYS A 604 -6.09 27.76 25.43
CA LYS A 604 -6.16 28.07 23.99
C LYS A 604 -5.82 29.54 23.70
N ALA A 605 -6.26 30.47 24.56
CA ALA A 605 -5.92 31.89 24.44
C ALA A 605 -4.45 32.19 24.81
N GLU A 606 -3.85 31.45 25.75
CA GLU A 606 -2.44 31.49 26.13
C GLU A 606 -1.59 30.88 25.03
N ILE A 607 -1.99 29.77 24.41
CA ILE A 607 -1.31 29.26 23.22
C ILE A 607 -1.42 30.27 22.08
N LEU A 608 -2.59 30.92 21.90
CA LEU A 608 -2.76 31.99 20.90
C LEU A 608 -1.93 33.24 21.24
N ALA A 609 -1.74 33.55 22.52
CA ALA A 609 -0.95 34.67 23.01
C ALA A 609 0.56 34.37 23.00
N ALA A 610 0.97 33.12 23.27
CA ALA A 610 2.34 32.62 23.15
C ALA A 610 2.75 32.51 21.68
N LEU A 611 1.81 32.25 20.77
CA LEU A 611 2.03 32.42 19.32
C LEU A 611 2.20 33.89 18.92
N ALA A 612 1.81 34.83 19.77
CA ALA A 612 2.02 36.27 19.59
C ALA A 612 3.19 36.80 20.43
N ASP A 613 3.95 35.93 21.11
CA ASP A 613 5.16 36.31 21.83
C ASP A 613 6.25 36.73 20.82
N PRO A 614 6.79 37.96 20.90
CA PRO A 614 7.82 38.45 19.99
C PRO A 614 9.15 37.67 20.00
N LEU A 615 9.32 36.63 20.83
CA LEU A 615 10.55 35.84 20.97
C LEU A 615 11.77 36.67 21.41
N ASP A 616 11.56 37.83 22.04
CA ASP A 616 12.62 38.78 22.40
C ASP A 616 13.51 38.26 23.55
N ASP A 617 12.97 37.44 24.47
CA ASP A 617 13.67 36.95 25.68
C ASP A 617 13.88 35.42 25.69
N MET A 618 14.25 34.85 24.53
CA MET A 618 14.39 33.38 24.36
C MET A 618 15.47 32.75 25.27
N ASP A 619 16.59 33.42 25.51
CA ASP A 619 17.69 32.83 26.30
C ASP A 619 17.40 32.76 27.81
N ASP A 620 16.43 33.54 28.32
CA ASP A 620 16.10 33.59 29.75
C ASP A 620 15.12 32.48 30.19
N PHE A 621 14.28 32.00 29.26
CA PHE A 621 13.22 31.02 29.56
C PHE A 621 13.41 29.65 28.91
N TYR A 622 14.27 29.54 27.90
CA TYR A 622 14.45 28.31 27.14
C TYR A 622 15.85 27.73 27.36
N GLN A 623 15.90 26.44 27.73
CA GLN A 623 17.14 25.66 27.82
C GLN A 623 17.05 24.44 26.90
N MET A 624 18.18 24.04 26.33
CA MET A 624 18.24 22.79 25.54
C MET A 624 18.05 21.60 26.48
N TYR A 625 17.15 20.69 26.11
CA TYR A 625 17.01 19.42 26.82
C TYR A 625 18.27 18.58 26.65
N ASP A 626 18.71 17.94 27.73
CA ASP A 626 19.73 16.92 27.63
C ASP A 626 19.15 15.70 26.89
N MET A 627 19.94 15.11 25.99
CA MET A 627 19.52 13.92 25.26
C MET A 627 19.34 12.73 26.23
N SER A 628 20.00 12.74 27.38
CA SER A 628 19.84 11.71 28.42
C SER A 628 18.42 11.62 29.00
N ASP A 629 17.66 12.72 28.95
CA ASP A 629 16.28 12.81 29.46
C ASP A 629 15.21 12.50 28.37
N LEU A 630 15.63 12.18 27.14
CA LEU A 630 14.72 12.04 26.01
C LEU A 630 14.24 10.59 25.82
N VAL A 631 12.92 10.42 25.82
CA VAL A 631 12.23 9.19 25.37
C VAL A 631 11.70 9.40 23.96
N VAL A 632 12.28 8.67 22.99
CA VAL A 632 11.89 8.72 21.58
C VAL A 632 11.01 7.52 21.27
N ILE A 633 9.81 7.75 20.73
CA ILE A 633 8.91 6.69 20.26
C ILE A 633 8.87 6.72 18.74
N HIS A 634 9.24 5.61 18.10
CA HIS A 634 9.34 5.50 16.65
C HIS A 634 8.66 4.22 16.15
N ALA A 635 8.13 4.25 14.91
CA ALA A 635 7.59 3.07 14.25
C ALA A 635 8.69 2.43 13.39
N TYR A 636 8.71 1.10 13.23
CA TYR A 636 9.66 0.47 12.32
C TYR A 636 9.48 1.00 10.88
N ASP A 637 10.52 1.61 10.30
CA ASP A 637 10.48 2.21 8.95
C ASP A 637 11.56 1.63 8.02
N GLY A 638 11.79 0.33 8.11
CA GLY A 638 12.73 -0.33 7.20
C GLY A 638 14.12 0.29 7.31
N ASP A 639 14.82 0.48 6.18
CA ASP A 639 16.24 0.86 6.20
C ASP A 639 16.52 2.24 6.83
N GLN A 640 15.49 3.08 7.01
CA GLN A 640 15.59 4.36 7.73
C GLN A 640 15.86 4.19 9.23
N ASP A 641 15.50 3.04 9.81
CA ASP A 641 15.80 2.73 11.21
C ASP A 641 17.31 2.80 11.50
N GLU A 642 18.17 2.55 10.49
CA GLU A 642 19.61 2.68 10.64
C GLU A 642 20.05 4.14 10.87
N HIS A 643 19.39 5.11 10.25
CA HIS A 643 19.65 6.53 10.49
C HIS A 643 19.20 6.94 11.88
N VAL A 644 18.02 6.50 12.31
CA VAL A 644 17.51 6.76 13.65
C VAL A 644 18.50 6.26 14.71
N LEU A 645 19.07 5.07 14.53
CA LEU A 645 20.07 4.53 15.47
C LEU A 645 21.37 5.35 15.51
N GLU A 646 21.86 5.84 14.36
CA GLU A 646 23.08 6.65 14.30
C GLU A 646 22.89 8.10 14.77
N GLU A 647 21.70 8.67 14.58
CA GLU A 647 21.36 10.03 14.99
C GLU A 647 21.02 10.10 16.49
N VAL A 648 20.12 9.23 16.96
CA VAL A 648 19.64 9.22 18.36
C VAL A 648 20.71 8.67 19.31
N LYS A 649 21.57 7.76 18.82
CA LYS A 649 22.57 7.01 19.60
C LYS A 649 22.03 6.46 20.93
N PRO A 650 20.99 5.62 20.91
CA PRO A 650 20.33 5.15 22.12
C PRO A 650 21.22 4.25 22.97
N ARG A 651 21.12 4.43 24.30
CA ARG A 651 21.69 3.51 25.29
C ARG A 651 20.70 2.39 25.61
N TYR A 652 19.41 2.73 25.66
CA TYR A 652 18.34 1.80 25.94
C TYR A 652 17.39 1.72 24.74
N ILE A 653 17.12 0.50 24.27
CA ILE A 653 16.18 0.24 23.17
C ILE A 653 15.08 -0.67 23.70
N ILE A 654 13.82 -0.23 23.60
CA ILE A 654 12.65 -1.02 23.96
C ILE A 654 11.91 -1.39 22.68
N MET A 655 11.95 -2.66 22.29
CA MET A 655 11.11 -3.20 21.24
C MET A 655 9.74 -3.55 21.82
N TYR A 656 8.76 -2.65 21.64
CA TYR A 656 7.39 -2.85 22.12
C TYR A 656 6.67 -3.97 21.34
N GLU A 657 7.00 -4.12 20.07
CA GLU A 657 6.53 -5.20 19.19
C GLU A 657 7.72 -5.91 18.52
N PRO A 658 7.64 -7.22 18.28
CA PRO A 658 8.75 -7.99 17.75
C PRO A 658 8.93 -7.79 16.24
N ASP A 659 10.13 -7.37 15.83
CA ASP A 659 10.54 -7.34 14.43
C ASP A 659 11.92 -7.99 14.22
N ALA A 660 11.97 -9.02 13.36
CA ALA A 660 13.19 -9.80 13.14
C ALA A 660 14.27 -9.02 12.37
N ALA A 661 13.88 -8.06 11.52
CA ALA A 661 14.83 -7.25 10.78
C ALA A 661 15.49 -6.21 11.70
N PHE A 662 14.71 -5.56 12.56
CA PHE A 662 15.23 -4.59 13.52
C PHE A 662 16.16 -5.22 14.56
N ILE A 663 15.88 -6.43 15.07
CA ILE A 663 16.83 -7.16 15.95
C ILE A 663 18.22 -7.23 15.30
N ARG A 664 18.27 -7.56 14.01
CA ARG A 664 19.54 -7.65 13.28
C ARG A 664 20.19 -6.28 13.07
N ARG A 665 19.39 -5.22 12.90
CA ARG A 665 19.90 -3.85 12.84
C ARG A 665 20.54 -3.44 14.17
N ILE A 666 19.94 -3.78 15.32
CA ILE A 666 20.55 -3.55 16.63
C ILE A 666 21.87 -4.32 16.75
N GLU A 667 21.91 -5.58 16.32
CA GLU A 667 23.15 -6.38 16.33
C GLU A 667 24.24 -5.76 15.44
N VAL A 668 23.89 -5.30 14.24
CA VAL A 668 24.80 -4.60 13.32
C VAL A 668 25.29 -3.29 13.95
N TYR A 669 24.38 -2.49 14.50
CA TYR A 669 24.68 -1.23 15.17
C TYR A 669 25.64 -1.43 16.36
N ARG A 670 25.36 -2.39 17.25
CA ARG A 670 26.24 -2.74 18.37
C ARG A 670 27.61 -3.22 17.90
N SER A 671 27.67 -4.10 16.91
CA SER A 671 28.95 -4.66 16.45
C SER A 671 29.76 -3.66 15.61
N SER A 672 29.12 -2.65 15.04
CA SER A 672 29.79 -1.54 14.37
C SER A 672 30.46 -0.54 15.33
N HIS A 673 29.95 -0.41 16.56
CA HIS A 673 30.44 0.53 17.58
C HIS A 673 30.92 -0.23 18.85
N ASN A 674 32.24 -0.38 19.01
CA ASN A 674 32.83 -1.16 20.12
C ASN A 674 32.81 -0.43 21.48
N ASP A 675 32.79 0.89 21.45
CA ASP A 675 32.64 1.77 22.59
C ASP A 675 31.23 1.65 23.20
N ARG A 676 30.20 1.61 22.34
CA ARG A 676 28.79 1.65 22.74
C ARG A 676 28.31 0.46 23.59
N SER A 677 27.65 0.75 24.72
CA SER A 677 26.90 -0.23 25.52
C SER A 677 25.40 -0.01 25.36
N VAL A 678 24.75 -0.86 24.56
CA VAL A 678 23.32 -0.80 24.29
C VAL A 678 22.61 -1.94 25.04
N ARG A 679 21.61 -1.59 25.85
CA ARG A 679 20.72 -2.53 26.54
C ARG A 679 19.39 -2.59 25.79
N THR A 680 18.98 -3.79 25.39
CA THR A 680 17.77 -3.99 24.58
C THR A 680 16.72 -4.75 25.37
N TYR A 681 15.51 -4.22 25.43
CA TYR A 681 14.34 -4.89 26.00
C TYR A 681 13.41 -5.33 24.88
N PHE A 682 12.97 -6.58 24.91
CA PHE A 682 12.17 -7.19 23.85
C PHE A 682 10.84 -7.68 24.42
N MET A 683 9.73 -7.05 24.02
CA MET A 683 8.40 -7.35 24.54
C MET A 683 7.54 -8.05 23.49
N TYR A 684 6.80 -9.08 23.89
CA TYR A 684 5.82 -9.75 23.04
C TYR A 684 4.73 -10.42 23.89
N TYR A 685 3.55 -10.64 23.31
CA TYR A 685 2.51 -11.42 23.98
C TYR A 685 2.75 -12.92 23.82
N GLY A 686 2.98 -13.64 24.94
CA GLY A 686 3.17 -15.09 24.95
C GLY A 686 1.90 -15.86 24.57
N GLY A 687 2.02 -16.92 23.76
CA GLY A 687 0.91 -17.76 23.30
C GLY A 687 -0.12 -17.01 22.43
N SER A 688 0.27 -15.87 21.86
CA SER A 688 -0.60 -15.01 21.07
C SER A 688 -0.36 -15.13 19.56
N VAL A 689 -1.26 -14.53 18.77
CA VAL A 689 -1.08 -14.39 17.32
C VAL A 689 0.16 -13.54 16.97
N GLU A 690 0.57 -12.61 17.84
CA GLU A 690 1.79 -11.79 17.65
C GLU A 690 3.05 -12.68 17.64
N GLU A 691 3.20 -13.56 18.65
CA GLU A 691 4.31 -14.49 18.73
C GLU A 691 4.31 -15.46 17.55
N GLN A 692 3.15 -16.05 17.22
CA GLN A 692 3.03 -16.99 16.11
C GLN A 692 3.38 -16.31 14.77
N LYS A 693 2.97 -15.06 14.55
CA LYS A 693 3.31 -14.26 13.36
C LYS A 693 4.81 -14.02 13.28
N TYR A 694 5.46 -13.62 14.37
CA TYR A 694 6.90 -13.44 14.45
C TYR A 694 7.67 -14.75 14.16
N LEU A 695 7.33 -15.84 14.85
CA LEU A 695 7.96 -17.15 14.64
C LEU A 695 7.74 -17.69 13.22
N SER A 696 6.56 -17.47 12.65
CA SER A 696 6.26 -17.86 11.26
C SER A 696 7.09 -17.09 10.26
N ALA A 697 7.31 -15.79 10.47
CA ALA A 697 8.17 -14.97 9.62
C ALA A 697 9.62 -15.47 9.65
N VAL A 698 10.18 -15.71 10.85
CA VAL A 698 11.55 -16.22 11.02
C VAL A 698 11.72 -17.61 10.39
N ARG A 699 10.75 -18.52 10.59
CA ARG A 699 10.76 -19.85 9.98
C ARG A 699 10.72 -19.77 8.45
N ARG A 700 9.85 -18.93 7.89
CA ARG A 700 9.71 -18.75 6.44
C ARG A 700 10.99 -18.24 5.80
N GLU A 701 11.65 -17.28 6.43
CA GLU A 701 12.93 -16.76 5.94
C GLU A 701 14.03 -17.83 5.99
N LYS A 702 14.15 -18.57 7.11
CA LYS A 702 15.09 -19.68 7.25
C LYS A 702 14.86 -20.75 6.17
N ASP A 703 13.60 -21.11 5.93
CA ASP A 703 13.22 -22.08 4.91
C ASP A 703 13.49 -21.55 3.50
N ALA A 704 13.25 -20.26 3.25
CA ALA A 704 13.55 -19.61 1.98
C ALA A 704 15.05 -19.66 1.69
N PHE A 705 15.91 -19.23 2.62
CA PHE A 705 17.37 -19.36 2.45
C PHE A 705 17.81 -20.81 2.31
N THR A 706 17.23 -21.74 3.06
CA THR A 706 17.56 -23.17 2.94
C THR A 706 17.21 -23.70 1.56
N LYS A 707 16.04 -23.31 1.00
CA LYS A 707 15.65 -23.66 -0.37
C LYS A 707 16.59 -23.02 -1.40
N LEU A 708 16.92 -21.74 -1.26
CA LEU A 708 17.85 -21.03 -2.15
C LEU A 708 19.25 -21.64 -2.13
N ILE A 709 19.77 -22.02 -0.96
CA ILE A 709 21.08 -22.67 -0.82
C ILE A 709 21.06 -24.04 -1.50
N LYS A 710 20.00 -24.84 -1.31
CA LYS A 710 19.83 -26.14 -1.96
C LYS A 710 19.71 -26.01 -3.48
N GLU A 711 18.92 -25.04 -3.96
CA GLU A 711 18.76 -24.77 -5.38
C GLU A 711 20.09 -24.29 -5.99
N ARG A 712 20.76 -23.32 -5.37
CA ARG A 712 22.09 -22.84 -5.83
C ARG A 712 23.10 -23.99 -5.91
N ALA A 713 23.12 -24.90 -4.94
CA ALA A 713 24.04 -26.03 -4.92
C ALA A 713 23.78 -27.05 -6.04
N SER A 714 22.53 -27.22 -6.48
CA SER A 714 22.17 -28.12 -7.58
C SER A 714 22.11 -27.42 -8.94
N MET A 715 22.23 -26.09 -8.97
CA MET A 715 22.02 -25.28 -10.15
C MET A 715 23.26 -25.26 -11.06
N ALA A 716 23.11 -25.81 -12.26
CA ALA A 716 23.96 -25.48 -13.39
C ALA A 716 23.29 -24.35 -14.19
N VAL A 717 23.68 -23.10 -13.95
CA VAL A 717 23.20 -21.98 -14.77
C VAL A 717 23.90 -22.01 -16.12
N THR A 718 23.28 -22.62 -17.13
CA THR A 718 23.63 -22.38 -18.53
C THR A 718 23.05 -21.04 -18.97
N LEU A 719 23.76 -19.96 -18.64
CA LEU A 719 23.50 -18.68 -19.30
C LEU A 719 23.97 -18.78 -20.75
N THR A 720 23.03 -18.98 -21.67
CA THR A 720 23.25 -18.74 -23.12
C THR A 720 23.37 -17.23 -23.37
N THR A 721 24.37 -16.62 -22.73
CA THR A 721 24.80 -15.22 -22.89
C THR A 721 25.77 -15.07 -24.05
N THR A 722 26.31 -16.18 -24.56
CA THR A 722 26.72 -16.20 -25.96
C THR A 722 25.44 -16.17 -26.77
N ALA A 723 25.24 -15.11 -27.55
CA ALA A 723 24.12 -14.92 -28.47
C ALA A 723 23.94 -16.05 -29.52
N SER A 724 24.65 -17.17 -29.39
CA SER A 724 24.57 -18.34 -30.22
C SER A 724 23.60 -19.43 -29.71
N HIS A 725 22.66 -19.16 -28.79
CA HIS A 725 21.55 -20.11 -28.55
C HIS A 725 20.16 -19.51 -28.27
N ASN A 726 20.00 -18.37 -27.58
CA ASN A 726 18.66 -17.76 -27.42
C ASN A 726 18.33 -16.71 -28.49
N ILE A 727 19.34 -16.00 -29.00
CA ILE A 727 19.22 -15.18 -30.22
C ILE A 727 19.41 -16.05 -31.46
N SER A 728 20.08 -17.21 -31.33
CA SER A 728 20.21 -18.17 -32.43
C SER A 728 19.05 -19.15 -32.58
N ASN A 729 17.86 -18.84 -32.09
CA ASN A 729 16.71 -19.29 -32.89
C ASN A 729 16.73 -18.58 -34.25
N ALA A 730 17.40 -17.42 -34.42
CA ALA A 730 17.62 -16.85 -35.76
C ALA A 730 18.91 -17.33 -36.45
N ASP A 731 19.92 -17.78 -35.71
CA ASP A 731 21.24 -18.21 -36.21
C ASP A 731 21.44 -19.72 -36.15
N ASP A 732 20.44 -20.50 -35.73
CA ASP A 732 20.38 -21.88 -36.17
C ASP A 732 20.36 -21.81 -37.70
N PRO A 733 21.37 -22.39 -38.39
CA PRO A 733 21.34 -22.47 -39.83
C PRO A 733 20.01 -23.03 -40.31
N GLN A 734 19.27 -23.80 -39.50
CA GLN A 734 17.93 -24.27 -39.83
C GLN A 734 16.86 -23.19 -39.79
N GLU A 735 16.81 -22.25 -38.84
CA GLU A 735 15.76 -21.22 -38.81
C GLU A 735 16.05 -20.01 -39.71
N SER A 736 17.31 -19.56 -39.80
CA SER A 736 17.73 -18.63 -40.86
C SER A 736 17.50 -19.23 -42.25
N PHE A 737 17.77 -20.53 -42.41
CA PHE A 737 17.37 -21.28 -43.61
C PHE A 737 15.86 -21.37 -43.72
N LEU A 738 15.09 -21.67 -42.69
CA LEU A 738 13.62 -21.73 -42.75
C LEU A 738 13.00 -20.35 -43.04
N ARG A 739 13.61 -19.24 -42.65
CA ARG A 739 13.20 -17.88 -43.09
C ARG A 739 13.56 -17.65 -44.56
N THR A 740 14.73 -18.10 -44.99
CA THR A 740 15.16 -18.09 -46.39
C THR A 740 14.37 -19.10 -47.25
N VAL A 741 13.77 -20.12 -46.63
CA VAL A 741 13.11 -21.28 -47.26
C VAL A 741 11.59 -21.18 -47.17
N ASN A 742 11.00 -20.45 -46.22
CA ASN A 742 9.58 -20.15 -46.20
C ASN A 742 9.18 -19.13 -47.28
N THR A 743 10.14 -18.63 -48.06
CA THR A 743 9.88 -17.98 -49.34
C THR A 743 10.04 -18.93 -50.55
N ARG A 744 10.17 -20.25 -50.34
CA ARG A 744 9.99 -21.26 -51.40
C ARG A 744 8.51 -21.32 -51.77
N ILE A 745 8.04 -21.14 -53.00
CA ILE A 745 8.63 -20.97 -54.32
C ILE A 745 7.49 -20.33 -55.15
N ALA A 746 7.69 -19.13 -55.72
CA ALA A 746 6.97 -18.69 -56.92
C ALA A 746 7.63 -17.43 -57.53
N GLY A 747 8.63 -17.63 -58.40
CA GLY A 747 8.95 -16.69 -59.47
C GLY A 747 9.77 -15.44 -59.14
N GLY A 748 11.09 -15.58 -59.01
CA GLY A 748 12.07 -14.68 -59.66
C GLY A 748 12.12 -13.18 -59.33
N GLY A 749 11.42 -12.67 -58.32
CA GLY A 749 11.55 -11.29 -57.87
C GLY A 749 12.83 -11.07 -57.06
N ARG A 750 13.59 -10.01 -57.37
CA ARG A 750 14.82 -9.58 -56.68
C ARG A 750 14.82 -9.94 -55.20
N LEU A 751 15.91 -10.60 -54.76
CA LEU A 751 16.39 -10.61 -53.38
C LEU A 751 16.60 -9.15 -52.95
N THR A 752 15.52 -8.47 -52.57
CA THR A 752 15.63 -7.15 -51.98
C THR A 752 16.16 -7.35 -50.57
N THR A 753 17.09 -6.50 -50.18
CA THR A 753 17.76 -6.43 -48.89
C THR A 753 16.83 -6.36 -47.66
N ALA A 754 15.50 -6.36 -47.86
CA ALA A 754 14.48 -6.44 -46.83
C ALA A 754 14.51 -7.75 -46.02
N ALA A 755 14.94 -8.87 -46.62
CA ALA A 755 14.99 -10.16 -45.92
C ALA A 755 16.11 -10.28 -44.86
N THR A 756 17.09 -9.37 -44.89
CA THR A 756 18.24 -9.39 -43.95
C THR A 756 18.04 -8.44 -42.77
N THR A 757 17.05 -7.55 -42.82
CA THR A 757 16.80 -6.58 -41.75
C THR A 757 15.89 -7.18 -40.67
N GLN A 758 16.25 -6.97 -39.40
CA GLN A 758 15.42 -7.32 -38.25
C GLN A 758 14.04 -6.62 -38.37
N PRO A 759 12.91 -7.33 -38.14
CA PRO A 759 11.58 -6.71 -38.24
C PRO A 759 11.44 -5.60 -37.20
N ARG A 760 11.02 -4.39 -37.61
CA ARG A 760 10.91 -3.22 -36.72
C ARG A 760 9.47 -2.81 -36.40
N VAL A 761 9.18 -2.53 -35.14
CA VAL A 761 7.85 -2.02 -34.73
C VAL A 761 8.04 -0.64 -34.14
N VAL A 762 7.32 0.35 -34.68
CA VAL A 762 7.28 1.69 -34.07
C VAL A 762 6.25 1.65 -32.95
N VAL A 763 6.67 2.04 -31.76
CA VAL A 763 5.88 1.96 -30.53
C VAL A 763 5.79 3.33 -29.89
N ASP A 764 4.60 3.73 -29.46
CA ASP A 764 4.44 4.93 -28.67
C ASP A 764 5.23 4.84 -27.35
N VAL A 765 5.98 5.89 -26.99
CA VAL A 765 6.69 6.02 -25.69
C VAL A 765 5.73 5.82 -24.49
N ARG A 766 4.43 6.06 -24.66
CA ARG A 766 3.39 5.81 -23.66
C ARG A 766 3.15 4.32 -23.41
N GLU A 767 3.33 3.48 -24.41
CA GLU A 767 3.09 2.04 -24.33
C GLU A 767 4.18 1.26 -23.59
N PHE A 768 5.31 1.88 -23.26
CA PHE A 768 6.33 1.31 -22.37
C PHE A 768 5.85 1.16 -20.92
N ARG A 769 4.61 1.57 -20.60
CA ARG A 769 3.92 1.18 -19.35
C ARG A 769 3.44 -0.28 -19.39
N SER A 770 3.30 -0.87 -20.57
CA SER A 770 2.87 -2.25 -20.74
C SER A 770 4.06 -3.21 -20.87
N SER A 771 3.80 -4.51 -20.71
CA SER A 771 4.79 -5.57 -20.90
C SER A 771 5.06 -5.93 -22.37
N LEU A 772 4.21 -5.45 -23.30
CA LEU A 772 4.27 -5.84 -24.71
C LEU A 772 5.59 -5.45 -25.41
N PRO A 773 6.17 -4.24 -25.23
CA PRO A 773 7.46 -3.89 -25.85
C PRO A 773 8.61 -4.84 -25.46
N SER A 774 8.66 -5.26 -24.20
CA SER A 774 9.66 -6.23 -23.71
C SER A 774 9.53 -7.60 -24.40
N LEU A 775 8.29 -8.01 -24.67
CA LEU A 775 7.99 -9.26 -25.38
C LEU A 775 8.29 -9.18 -26.89
N LEU A 776 8.00 -8.05 -27.54
CA LEU A 776 8.34 -7.83 -28.94
C LEU A 776 9.86 -7.89 -29.16
N HIS A 777 10.63 -7.21 -28.29
CA HIS A 777 12.08 -7.31 -28.33
C HIS A 777 12.59 -8.74 -28.02
N GLY A 778 11.89 -9.47 -27.13
CA GLY A 778 12.18 -10.88 -26.86
C GLY A 778 11.96 -11.79 -28.06
N ARG A 779 11.04 -11.46 -28.97
CA ARG A 779 10.79 -12.16 -30.24
C ARG A 779 11.63 -11.63 -31.41
N ASN A 780 12.81 -11.06 -31.13
CA ASN A 780 13.72 -10.53 -32.14
C ASN A 780 13.11 -9.42 -33.02
N MET A 781 12.16 -8.62 -32.52
CA MET A 781 11.72 -7.41 -33.21
C MET A 781 12.48 -6.18 -32.69
N ALA A 782 12.91 -5.31 -33.60
CA ALA A 782 13.49 -4.02 -33.27
C ALA A 782 12.38 -3.06 -32.82
N VAL A 783 12.33 -2.75 -31.53
CA VAL A 783 11.36 -1.80 -30.96
C VAL A 783 11.90 -0.38 -31.10
N VAL A 784 11.19 0.46 -31.85
CA VAL A 784 11.55 1.86 -32.08
C VAL A 784 10.59 2.75 -31.28
N PRO A 785 11.02 3.35 -30.14
CA PRO A 785 10.18 4.28 -29.39
C PRO A 785 10.03 5.60 -30.13
N CYS A 786 8.81 6.07 -30.32
CA CYS A 786 8.48 7.37 -30.91
C CYS A 786 7.26 7.97 -30.20
N MET A 787 7.12 9.30 -30.17
CA MET A 787 5.86 9.92 -29.76
C MET A 787 4.92 9.89 -30.97
N LEU A 788 3.88 9.05 -30.91
CA LEU A 788 2.91 8.92 -31.99
C LEU A 788 1.66 9.74 -31.66
N THR A 789 1.16 10.49 -32.65
CA THR A 789 -0.11 11.20 -32.50
C THR A 789 -1.31 10.30 -32.83
N VAL A 790 -1.11 9.30 -33.69
CA VAL A 790 -2.16 8.40 -34.20
C VAL A 790 -1.75 6.93 -33.99
N GLY A 791 -2.51 6.25 -33.14
CA GLY A 791 -2.32 4.86 -32.75
C GLY A 791 -1.08 4.59 -31.90
N ASP A 792 -1.03 3.38 -31.35
CA ASP A 792 -0.06 2.99 -30.33
C ASP A 792 1.12 2.19 -30.90
N TYR A 793 0.83 1.34 -31.90
CA TYR A 793 1.82 0.51 -32.59
C TYR A 793 1.66 0.63 -34.10
N VAL A 794 2.76 0.85 -34.81
CA VAL A 794 2.78 0.83 -36.29
C VAL A 794 3.60 -0.37 -36.74
N LEU A 795 2.93 -1.34 -37.38
CA LEU A 795 3.53 -2.61 -37.80
C LEU A 795 4.07 -2.56 -39.23
N SER A 796 3.45 -1.74 -40.08
CA SER A 796 3.81 -1.47 -41.49
C SER A 796 3.35 -0.06 -41.86
N ASP A 797 3.78 0.47 -43.00
CA ASP A 797 3.43 1.82 -43.49
C ASP A 797 1.91 2.09 -43.54
N HIS A 798 1.09 1.04 -43.57
CA HIS A 798 -0.36 1.14 -43.69
C HIS A 798 -1.13 0.39 -42.60
N ILE A 799 -0.44 -0.29 -41.68
CA ILE A 799 -1.04 -1.03 -40.56
C ILE A 799 -0.71 -0.31 -39.25
N CYS A 800 -1.75 0.24 -38.63
CA CYS A 800 -1.70 0.92 -37.34
C CYS A 800 -2.59 0.17 -36.35
N VAL A 801 -2.12 -0.02 -35.12
CA VAL A 801 -2.81 -0.73 -34.05
C VAL A 801 -2.99 0.19 -32.85
N GLU A 802 -4.23 0.35 -32.43
CA GLU A 802 -4.59 0.94 -31.13
C GLU A 802 -4.73 -0.20 -30.11
N ARG A 803 -3.98 -0.15 -29.01
CA ARG A 803 -4.00 -1.17 -27.97
C ARG A 803 -4.91 -0.70 -26.82
N LYS A 804 -5.85 -1.55 -26.40
CA LYS A 804 -6.72 -1.29 -25.25
C LYS A 804 -6.71 -2.46 -24.27
N SER A 805 -6.36 -2.18 -23.02
CA SER A 805 -6.67 -3.07 -21.91
C SER A 805 -8.18 -3.06 -21.66
N ILE A 806 -8.72 -4.05 -20.96
CA ILE A 806 -10.17 -4.12 -20.70
C ILE A 806 -10.66 -2.93 -19.86
N SER A 807 -9.89 -2.53 -18.85
CA SER A 807 -10.23 -1.35 -18.03
C SER A 807 -10.22 -0.07 -18.86
N ASP A 808 -9.23 0.09 -19.73
CA ASP A 808 -9.12 1.26 -20.60
C ASP A 808 -10.17 1.24 -21.71
N LEU A 809 -10.63 0.06 -22.14
CA LEU A 809 -11.70 -0.09 -23.12
C LEU A 809 -13.03 0.40 -22.55
N ILE A 810 -13.34 0.02 -21.31
CA ILE A 810 -14.58 0.43 -20.63
C ILE A 810 -14.59 1.95 -20.42
N SER A 811 -13.49 2.54 -19.95
CA SER A 811 -13.39 4.00 -19.78
C SER A 811 -13.45 4.71 -21.13
N SER A 812 -12.72 4.23 -22.14
CA SER A 812 -12.69 4.89 -23.47
C SER A 812 -14.00 4.80 -24.24
N PHE A 813 -14.83 3.78 -23.99
CA PHE A 813 -16.20 3.73 -24.50
C PHE A 813 -17.15 4.64 -23.74
N ARG A 814 -16.91 4.88 -22.44
CA ARG A 814 -17.72 5.79 -21.63
C ARG A 814 -17.50 7.24 -22.05
N ASP A 815 -16.26 7.61 -22.32
CA ASP A 815 -15.87 8.98 -22.65
C ASP A 815 -15.91 9.26 -24.16
N GLY A 816 -16.23 8.26 -24.99
CA GLY A 816 -16.25 8.38 -26.45
C GLY A 816 -14.88 8.48 -27.12
N ARG A 817 -13.79 8.56 -26.34
CA ARG A 817 -12.39 8.68 -26.82
C ARG A 817 -12.00 7.62 -27.85
N LEU A 818 -12.49 6.39 -27.72
CA LEU A 818 -12.14 5.33 -28.67
C LEU A 818 -12.66 5.64 -30.08
N TYR A 819 -13.80 6.32 -30.20
CA TYR A 819 -14.38 6.70 -31.49
C TYR A 819 -13.49 7.71 -32.23
N THR A 820 -13.03 8.75 -31.52
CA THR A 820 -12.16 9.79 -32.10
C THR A 820 -10.79 9.22 -32.47
N GLN A 821 -10.24 8.31 -31.66
CA GLN A 821 -9.01 7.59 -31.99
C GLN A 821 -9.16 6.72 -33.25
N CYS A 822 -10.31 6.05 -33.42
CA CYS A 822 -10.58 5.31 -34.65
C CYS A 822 -10.67 6.25 -35.86
N GLU A 823 -11.38 7.37 -35.73
CA GLU A 823 -11.51 8.36 -36.79
C GLU A 823 -10.15 8.88 -37.28
N THR A 824 -9.24 9.23 -36.36
CA THR A 824 -7.88 9.68 -36.72
C THR A 824 -7.04 8.57 -37.36
N MET A 825 -7.16 7.32 -36.89
CA MET A 825 -6.48 6.18 -37.54
C MET A 825 -6.90 5.98 -39.00
N PHE A 826 -8.20 6.11 -39.32
CA PHE A 826 -8.71 5.97 -40.68
C PHE A 826 -8.25 7.07 -41.64
N GLN A 827 -7.90 8.24 -41.14
CA GLN A 827 -7.41 9.35 -41.96
C GLN A 827 -5.99 9.10 -42.48
N HIS A 828 -5.15 8.42 -41.70
CA HIS A 828 -3.73 8.25 -42.01
C HIS A 828 -3.34 6.83 -42.46
N TYR A 829 -4.06 5.80 -42.01
CA TYR A 829 -3.71 4.41 -42.27
C TYR A 829 -4.81 3.66 -43.03
N ARG A 830 -4.39 2.76 -43.94
CA ARG A 830 -5.32 1.97 -44.75
C ARG A 830 -5.98 0.85 -43.95
N ASP A 831 -5.21 0.18 -43.09
CA ASP A 831 -5.64 -0.99 -42.35
C ASP A 831 -5.47 -0.73 -40.83
N PRO A 832 -6.32 0.11 -40.23
CA PRO A 832 -6.31 0.33 -38.79
C PRO A 832 -6.91 -0.87 -38.04
N MET A 833 -6.31 -1.20 -36.91
CA MET A 833 -6.68 -2.35 -36.08
C MET A 833 -6.87 -1.93 -34.62
N LEU A 834 -7.89 -2.46 -33.97
CA LEU A 834 -8.12 -2.31 -32.54
C LEU A 834 -7.72 -3.61 -31.84
N LEU A 835 -6.68 -3.57 -31.02
CA LEU A 835 -6.23 -4.69 -30.19
C LEU A 835 -6.87 -4.59 -28.80
N ILE A 836 -7.66 -5.61 -28.44
CA ILE A 836 -8.22 -5.78 -27.10
C ILE A 836 -7.42 -6.87 -26.39
N GLU A 837 -6.66 -6.48 -25.37
CA GLU A 837 -5.75 -7.37 -24.64
C GLU A 837 -6.28 -7.71 -23.24
N PHE A 838 -6.28 -9.01 -22.92
CA PHE A 838 -6.66 -9.55 -21.62
C PHE A 838 -5.44 -9.79 -20.73
N ASP A 839 -5.63 -9.69 -19.41
CA ASP A 839 -4.61 -10.06 -18.44
C ASP A 839 -4.49 -11.59 -18.34
N MET A 840 -3.26 -12.11 -18.35
CA MET A 840 -2.96 -13.56 -18.33
C MET A 840 -3.60 -14.31 -17.14
N ASN A 841 -3.80 -13.64 -16.00
CA ASN A 841 -4.36 -14.25 -14.79
C ASN A 841 -5.89 -14.10 -14.68
N LYS A 842 -6.53 -13.39 -15.62
CA LYS A 842 -7.98 -13.17 -15.63
C LYS A 842 -8.66 -14.05 -16.68
N SER A 843 -9.95 -14.29 -16.52
CA SER A 843 -10.73 -15.09 -17.47
C SER A 843 -10.85 -14.40 -18.83
N PHE A 844 -10.67 -15.17 -19.91
CA PHE A 844 -10.84 -14.75 -21.31
C PHE A 844 -12.32 -14.71 -21.72
N THR A 845 -13.13 -13.91 -21.01
CA THR A 845 -14.55 -13.68 -21.31
C THR A 845 -14.90 -12.22 -21.05
N LEU A 846 -15.85 -11.66 -21.79
CA LEU A 846 -16.35 -10.28 -21.58
C LEU A 846 -17.36 -10.17 -20.42
N GLU A 847 -17.96 -11.29 -20.01
CA GLU A 847 -18.98 -11.34 -18.94
C GLU A 847 -18.55 -10.85 -17.54
N PRO A 848 -17.33 -11.09 -17.04
CA PRO A 848 -16.90 -10.67 -15.70
C PRO A 848 -17.03 -9.16 -15.47
N PHE A 849 -16.99 -8.38 -16.55
CA PHE A 849 -17.00 -6.92 -16.50
C PHE A 849 -18.42 -6.33 -16.47
N ALA A 850 -19.44 -7.12 -16.80
CA ALA A 850 -20.83 -6.74 -16.57
C ALA A 850 -21.13 -6.56 -15.08
N ASP A 851 -20.57 -7.44 -14.25
CA ASP A 851 -20.67 -7.36 -12.78
C ASP A 851 -19.90 -6.16 -12.22
N LEU A 852 -18.74 -5.80 -12.79
CA LEU A 852 -17.96 -4.64 -12.34
C LEU A 852 -18.63 -3.31 -12.70
N ALA A 853 -19.30 -3.25 -13.86
CA ALA A 853 -20.17 -2.12 -14.20
C ALA A 853 -21.34 -2.00 -13.20
N SER A 854 -21.90 -3.12 -12.73
CA SER A 854 -22.95 -3.10 -11.69
C SER A 854 -22.45 -2.62 -10.33
N SER A 855 -21.20 -2.93 -9.96
CA SER A 855 -20.59 -2.46 -8.72
C SER A 855 -20.28 -0.95 -8.73
N SER A 856 -20.10 -0.37 -9.92
CA SER A 856 -19.75 1.05 -10.08
C SER A 856 -20.98 1.95 -10.26
N SER A 857 -22.15 1.39 -10.61
CA SER A 857 -23.43 2.08 -10.50
C SER A 857 -23.98 1.88 -9.07
N SER A 858 -23.62 2.81 -8.20
CA SER A 858 -23.92 2.91 -6.78
C SER A 858 -25.41 3.07 -6.41
N SER A 859 -26.34 2.45 -7.14
CA SER A 859 -27.78 2.52 -6.84
C SER A 859 -28.47 1.17 -6.96
N SER A 860 -28.46 0.43 -5.85
CA SER A 860 -29.63 -0.23 -5.24
C SER A 860 -30.54 -1.18 -6.04
N SER A 861 -30.21 -1.62 -7.25
CA SER A 861 -30.96 -2.71 -7.90
C SER A 861 -30.37 -4.07 -7.52
N VAL A 862 -30.84 -4.64 -6.40
CA VAL A 862 -30.50 -5.99 -5.88
C VAL A 862 -30.93 -7.16 -6.81
N ILE A 863 -31.52 -6.85 -7.97
CA ILE A 863 -31.82 -7.84 -9.01
C ILE A 863 -30.94 -7.52 -10.22
N PRO A 864 -30.04 -8.42 -10.64
CA PRO A 864 -29.18 -8.21 -11.80
C PRO A 864 -30.07 -8.00 -13.02
N ASN A 865 -30.01 -6.79 -13.59
CA ASN A 865 -30.65 -6.52 -14.85
C ASN A 865 -29.64 -6.92 -15.93
N PRO A 866 -29.86 -7.98 -16.72
CA PRO A 866 -28.91 -8.46 -17.74
C PRO A 866 -28.65 -7.47 -18.90
N GLN A 867 -29.07 -6.21 -18.76
CA GLN A 867 -28.89 -5.14 -19.73
C GLN A 867 -27.46 -4.57 -19.76
N ASN A 868 -26.69 -4.58 -18.66
CA ASN A 868 -25.36 -3.98 -18.64
C ASN A 868 -24.28 -4.82 -19.34
N ALA A 869 -24.38 -6.16 -19.31
CA ALA A 869 -23.49 -7.04 -20.10
C ALA A 869 -23.66 -6.80 -21.60
N ASN A 870 -24.91 -6.55 -22.01
CA ASN A 870 -25.25 -6.23 -23.38
C ASN A 870 -24.69 -4.87 -23.81
N ASP A 871 -24.38 -3.96 -22.87
CA ASP A 871 -23.91 -2.60 -23.20
C ASP A 871 -22.53 -2.61 -23.87
N LEU A 872 -21.51 -3.24 -23.27
CA LEU A 872 -20.16 -3.28 -23.87
C LEU A 872 -20.16 -4.00 -25.22
N GLN A 873 -20.85 -5.14 -25.32
CA GLN A 873 -20.97 -5.87 -26.58
C GLN A 873 -21.70 -5.03 -27.64
N SER A 874 -22.79 -4.35 -27.27
CA SER A 874 -23.51 -3.46 -28.18
C SER A 874 -22.67 -2.26 -28.63
N LYS A 875 -21.83 -1.70 -27.74
CA LYS A 875 -20.91 -0.59 -28.07
C LYS A 875 -19.82 -1.00 -29.04
N ILE A 876 -19.25 -2.21 -28.88
CA ILE A 876 -18.30 -2.76 -29.85
C ILE A 876 -19.00 -2.97 -31.21
N VAL A 877 -20.23 -3.46 -31.22
CA VAL A 877 -21.02 -3.60 -32.45
C VAL A 877 -21.31 -2.24 -33.09
N LEU A 878 -21.63 -1.21 -32.31
CA LEU A 878 -21.81 0.16 -32.82
C LEU A 878 -20.53 0.71 -33.45
N LEU A 879 -19.36 0.44 -32.84
CA LEU A 879 -18.07 0.86 -33.38
C LEU A 879 -17.77 0.18 -34.73
N THR A 880 -18.04 -1.12 -34.87
CA THR A 880 -17.81 -1.83 -36.15
C THR A 880 -18.81 -1.43 -37.23
N LEU A 881 -20.02 -1.03 -36.86
CA LEU A 881 -20.98 -0.43 -37.79
C LEU A 881 -20.53 0.96 -38.27
N ALA A 882 -19.98 1.79 -37.37
CA ALA A 882 -19.47 3.11 -37.72
C ALA A 882 -18.21 3.04 -38.59
N PHE A 883 -17.33 2.06 -38.34
CA PHE A 883 -16.09 1.85 -39.07
C PHE A 883 -16.01 0.43 -39.66
N PRO A 884 -16.69 0.14 -40.79
CA PRO A 884 -16.75 -1.22 -41.36
C PRO A 884 -15.40 -1.82 -41.78
N ARG A 885 -14.38 -0.98 -41.96
CA ARG A 885 -13.01 -1.39 -42.31
C ARG A 885 -12.14 -1.69 -41.07
N LEU A 886 -12.62 -1.43 -39.86
CA LEU A 886 -11.85 -1.60 -38.62
C LEU A 886 -11.73 -3.09 -38.32
N ARG A 887 -10.49 -3.56 -38.12
CA ARG A 887 -10.23 -4.96 -37.75
C ARG A 887 -9.98 -5.05 -36.25
N ILE A 888 -10.70 -5.92 -35.55
CA ILE A 888 -10.51 -6.12 -34.11
C ILE A 888 -9.65 -7.36 -33.87
N LEU A 889 -8.57 -7.19 -33.11
CA LEU A 889 -7.71 -8.26 -32.62
C LEU A 889 -8.04 -8.55 -31.17
N TRP A 890 -8.23 -9.83 -30.84
CA TRP A 890 -8.47 -10.29 -29.48
C TRP A 890 -7.26 -11.09 -29.02
N ALA A 891 -6.64 -10.70 -27.92
CA ALA A 891 -5.51 -11.42 -27.35
C ALA A 891 -5.78 -11.78 -25.89
N SER A 892 -5.61 -13.06 -25.55
CA SER A 892 -5.76 -13.58 -24.19
C SER A 892 -4.60 -13.16 -23.27
N SER A 893 -3.46 -12.80 -23.84
CA SER A 893 -2.28 -12.34 -23.11
C SER A 893 -1.34 -11.51 -24.00
N PRO A 894 -0.42 -10.74 -23.39
CA PRO A 894 0.65 -10.05 -24.14
C PRO A 894 1.59 -10.97 -24.93
N TYR A 895 1.69 -12.24 -24.53
CA TYR A 895 2.44 -13.24 -25.28
C TYR A 895 1.76 -13.59 -26.60
N GLU A 896 0.43 -13.71 -26.59
CA GLU A 896 -0.36 -13.95 -27.79
C GLU A 896 -0.35 -12.72 -28.68
N THR A 897 -0.47 -11.51 -28.11
CA THR A 897 -0.34 -10.26 -28.87
C THR A 897 0.98 -10.19 -29.66
N ALA A 898 2.11 -10.48 -29.01
CA ALA A 898 3.40 -10.47 -29.69
C ALA A 898 3.54 -11.58 -30.75
N GLU A 899 2.83 -12.70 -30.62
CA GLU A 899 2.75 -13.74 -31.66
C GLU A 899 1.89 -13.29 -32.86
N ILE A 900 0.75 -12.64 -32.58
CA ILE A 900 -0.11 -12.06 -33.60
C ILE A 900 0.65 -11.00 -34.40
N PHE A 901 1.43 -10.13 -33.75
CA PHE A 901 2.23 -9.11 -34.42
C PHE A 901 3.30 -9.74 -35.32
N GLU A 902 3.94 -10.83 -34.89
CA GLU A 902 4.92 -11.56 -35.72
C GLU A 902 4.27 -12.09 -37.00
N ARG A 903 3.08 -12.67 -36.89
CA ARG A 903 2.32 -13.20 -38.03
C ARG A 903 1.78 -12.12 -38.96
N LEU A 904 1.34 -10.98 -38.42
CA LEU A 904 0.88 -9.84 -39.22
C LEU A 904 2.03 -9.20 -40.01
N LYS A 905 3.26 -9.30 -39.48
CA LYS A 905 4.45 -8.71 -40.10
C LYS A 905 5.14 -9.55 -41.17
N SER A 906 4.92 -10.87 -41.22
CA SER A 906 5.70 -11.78 -42.07
C SER A 906 5.63 -11.49 -43.59
N HIS A 907 4.62 -10.75 -44.05
CA HIS A 907 4.40 -10.44 -45.47
C HIS A 907 4.30 -8.94 -45.79
N GLU A 908 4.64 -8.06 -44.84
CA GLU A 908 4.42 -6.62 -44.98
C GLU A 908 5.72 -5.82 -45.04
N ALA A 909 5.65 -4.62 -45.63
CA ALA A 909 6.78 -3.70 -45.68
C ALA A 909 7.11 -3.16 -44.27
N GLU A 910 8.40 -2.97 -44.00
CA GLU A 910 8.87 -2.42 -42.73
C GLU A 910 8.52 -0.94 -42.59
N PRO A 911 7.98 -0.49 -41.44
CA PRO A 911 7.52 0.88 -41.27
C PRO A 911 8.68 1.89 -41.24
N ASP A 912 8.48 3.07 -41.83
CA ASP A 912 9.37 4.22 -41.63
C ASP A 912 9.01 4.99 -40.34
N PRO A 913 9.90 5.07 -39.33
CA PRO A 913 9.63 5.82 -38.10
C PRO A 913 9.36 7.30 -38.34
N VAL A 914 9.96 7.92 -39.37
CA VAL A 914 9.76 9.35 -39.65
C VAL A 914 8.36 9.59 -40.23
N ALA A 915 7.88 8.70 -41.08
CA ALA A 915 6.53 8.75 -41.62
C ALA A 915 5.47 8.54 -40.52
N ALA A 916 5.73 7.61 -39.59
CA ALA A 916 4.83 7.33 -38.47
C ALA A 916 4.67 8.52 -37.50
N VAL A 917 5.75 9.26 -37.21
CA VAL A 917 5.68 10.47 -36.37
C VAL A 917 4.97 11.62 -37.09
N ARG A 918 5.16 11.75 -38.41
CA ARG A 918 4.50 12.78 -39.22
C ARG A 918 3.01 12.50 -39.46
N ALA A 919 2.58 11.24 -39.40
CA ALA A 919 1.16 10.91 -39.47
C ALA A 919 0.42 11.62 -38.32
N GLY A 920 -0.61 12.41 -38.64
CA GLY A 920 -1.36 13.24 -37.68
C GLY A 920 -0.80 14.64 -37.39
N LEU A 921 0.41 14.98 -37.83
CA LEU A 921 0.96 16.34 -37.72
C LEU A 921 0.64 17.15 -38.98
N ASP A 922 0.22 18.41 -38.82
CA ASP A 922 -0.01 19.31 -39.96
C ASP A 922 1.34 19.61 -40.65
N PRO A 923 1.50 19.29 -41.96
CA PRO A 923 2.75 19.52 -42.69
C PRO A 923 3.11 21.00 -42.85
N HIS A 924 2.19 21.94 -42.63
CA HIS A 924 2.42 23.38 -42.77
C HIS A 924 2.58 24.13 -41.44
N ALA A 925 2.34 23.48 -40.31
CA ALA A 925 2.55 24.07 -38.99
C ALA A 925 4.06 24.08 -38.64
N ARG A 926 4.57 25.20 -38.12
CA ARG A 926 5.92 25.22 -37.50
C ARG A 926 5.89 24.30 -36.28
N ALA A 927 7.04 23.79 -35.84
CA ALA A 927 7.13 22.87 -34.70
C ALA A 927 6.41 23.41 -33.43
N ASP A 928 6.35 24.73 -33.25
CA ASP A 928 5.65 25.39 -32.15
C ASP A 928 4.12 25.52 -32.36
N ASP A 929 3.64 25.48 -33.61
CA ASP A 929 2.22 25.57 -33.99
C ASP A 929 1.51 24.20 -34.01
N GLN A 930 2.25 23.11 -33.77
CA GLN A 930 1.70 21.76 -33.80
C GLN A 930 0.70 21.57 -32.66
N PRO A 931 -0.38 20.77 -32.84
CA PRO A 931 -1.47 20.62 -31.88
C PRO A 931 -1.07 19.76 -30.66
N PHE A 932 0.01 20.15 -29.97
CA PHE A 932 0.37 19.61 -28.66
C PHE A 932 -0.62 20.08 -27.57
N ASN A 933 -1.35 21.17 -27.80
CA ASN A 933 -2.24 21.79 -26.82
C ASN A 933 -3.74 21.49 -27.06
N LEU A 934 -4.09 20.20 -27.26
CA LEU A 934 -5.51 19.82 -27.43
C LEU A 934 -6.33 20.14 -26.17
N GLU A 935 -5.81 19.81 -24.97
CA GLU A 935 -6.50 20.06 -23.69
C GLU A 935 -6.79 21.55 -23.45
N PRO A 936 -5.81 22.49 -23.57
CA PRO A 936 -6.11 23.91 -23.47
C PRO A 936 -7.13 24.40 -24.51
N GLN A 937 -7.03 23.91 -25.75
CA GLN A 937 -7.97 24.30 -26.82
C GLN A 937 -9.39 23.79 -26.57
N GLU A 938 -9.54 22.56 -26.09
CA GLU A 938 -10.83 21.98 -25.68
C GLU A 938 -11.41 22.72 -24.48
N MET A 939 -10.59 23.05 -23.48
CA MET A 939 -11.03 23.81 -22.32
C MET A 939 -11.51 25.22 -22.71
N LEU A 940 -10.81 25.89 -23.63
CA LEU A 940 -11.25 27.15 -24.20
C LEU A 940 -12.52 27.01 -25.05
N ALA A 941 -12.65 25.94 -25.84
CA ALA A 941 -13.85 25.68 -26.63
C ALA A 941 -15.12 25.46 -25.78
N ALA A 942 -14.96 25.02 -24.53
CA ALA A 942 -16.06 24.88 -23.58
C ALA A 942 -16.52 26.22 -22.95
N VAL A 943 -15.73 27.30 -23.09
CA VAL A 943 -16.06 28.61 -22.53
C VAL A 943 -17.17 29.28 -23.37
N PRO A 944 -18.27 29.77 -22.74
CA PRO A 944 -19.31 30.51 -23.43
C PRO A 944 -18.75 31.70 -24.24
N GLY A 945 -19.10 31.78 -25.52
CA GLY A 945 -18.65 32.82 -26.44
C GLY A 945 -17.44 32.46 -27.29
N VAL A 946 -16.74 31.36 -26.98
CA VAL A 946 -15.67 30.81 -27.83
C VAL A 946 -16.30 29.97 -28.94
N THR A 947 -16.07 30.40 -30.17
CA THR A 947 -16.45 29.74 -31.42
C THR A 947 -15.19 29.12 -32.06
N PRO A 948 -15.30 28.08 -32.90
CA PRO A 948 -14.13 27.50 -33.56
C PRO A 948 -13.34 28.50 -34.44
N VAL A 949 -13.95 29.63 -34.82
CA VAL A 949 -13.29 30.71 -35.57
C VAL A 949 -12.45 31.60 -34.65
N ASN A 950 -13.02 32.07 -33.54
CA ASN A 950 -12.32 32.98 -32.63
C ASN A 950 -11.32 32.24 -31.71
N LEU A 951 -11.48 30.93 -31.51
CA LEU A 951 -10.53 30.07 -30.80
C LEU A 951 -9.15 30.12 -31.44
N ARG A 952 -9.07 30.11 -32.78
CA ARG A 952 -7.79 30.22 -33.49
C ARG A 952 -7.10 31.55 -33.22
N THR A 953 -7.86 32.65 -33.17
CA THR A 953 -7.32 33.98 -32.86
C THR A 953 -6.86 34.06 -31.41
N LEU A 954 -7.64 33.53 -30.46
CA LEU A 954 -7.27 33.45 -29.04
C LEU A 954 -5.97 32.68 -28.84
N VAL A 955 -5.84 31.50 -29.45
CA VAL A 955 -4.63 30.66 -29.33
C VAL A 955 -3.39 31.34 -29.93
N MET A 956 -3.56 32.17 -30.96
CA MET A 956 -2.46 32.90 -31.60
C MET A 956 -2.04 34.15 -30.84
N GLU A 957 -2.98 34.89 -30.25
CA GLU A 957 -2.70 36.15 -29.57
C GLU A 957 -2.41 36.01 -28.07
N THR A 958 -2.76 34.87 -27.46
CA THR A 958 -2.60 34.66 -26.01
C THR A 958 -1.71 33.46 -25.70
N GLU A 959 -0.83 33.62 -24.72
CA GLU A 959 0.17 32.59 -24.35
C GLU A 959 -0.41 31.48 -23.48
N SER A 960 -1.47 31.76 -22.70
CA SER A 960 -2.06 30.80 -21.76
C SER A 960 -3.52 31.10 -21.45
N ILE A 961 -4.24 30.09 -20.96
CA ILE A 961 -5.63 30.25 -20.50
C ILE A 961 -5.72 31.15 -19.27
N ALA A 962 -4.70 31.13 -18.40
CA ALA A 962 -4.61 32.03 -17.26
C ALA A 962 -4.56 33.50 -17.71
N ALA A 963 -3.86 33.79 -18.82
CA ALA A 963 -3.88 35.12 -19.42
C ALA A 963 -5.28 35.50 -19.90
N ILE A 964 -5.98 34.61 -20.62
CA ILE A 964 -7.36 34.84 -21.07
C ILE A 964 -8.31 35.09 -19.89
N ALA A 965 -8.16 34.34 -18.80
CA ALA A 965 -8.99 34.50 -17.59
C ALA A 965 -8.74 35.83 -16.85
N ALA A 966 -7.54 36.39 -16.96
CA ALA A 966 -7.18 37.67 -16.36
C ALA A 966 -7.54 38.88 -17.24
N MET A 967 -7.80 38.68 -18.53
CA MET A 967 -8.12 39.76 -19.46
C MET A 967 -9.53 40.32 -19.23
N ASP A 968 -9.63 41.64 -19.26
CA ASP A 968 -10.91 42.34 -19.18
C ASP A 968 -11.65 42.34 -20.53
N ALA A 969 -12.98 42.49 -20.50
CA ALA A 969 -13.81 42.57 -21.72
C ALA A 969 -13.23 43.48 -22.83
N PRO A 970 -12.77 44.73 -22.57
CA PRO A 970 -12.15 45.58 -23.60
C PRO A 970 -10.84 45.05 -24.20
N GLU A 971 -10.08 44.22 -23.47
CA GLU A 971 -8.85 43.61 -23.98
C GLU A 971 -9.16 42.42 -24.89
N LEU A 972 -10.28 41.72 -24.63
CA LEU A 972 -10.78 40.62 -25.46
C LEU A 972 -11.59 41.10 -26.68
N GLU A 973 -12.19 42.30 -26.65
CA GLU A 973 -12.96 42.89 -27.76
C GLU A 973 -12.25 42.84 -29.13
N PRO A 974 -10.96 43.22 -29.28
CA PRO A 974 -10.26 43.15 -30.56
C PRO A 974 -10.00 41.72 -31.05
N ILE A 975 -9.91 40.75 -30.14
CA ILE A 975 -9.52 39.36 -30.42
C ILE A 975 -10.72 38.52 -30.87
N VAL A 976 -11.83 38.62 -30.13
CA VAL A 976 -13.01 37.74 -30.31
C VAL A 976 -14.28 38.49 -30.71
N GLY A 977 -14.29 39.82 -30.66
CA GLY A 977 -15.47 40.65 -30.86
C GLY A 977 -16.28 40.89 -29.57
N LYS A 978 -17.09 41.95 -29.58
CA LYS A 978 -17.73 42.51 -28.38
C LYS A 978 -18.68 41.57 -27.64
N GLU A 979 -19.47 40.79 -28.35
CA GLU A 979 -20.40 39.84 -27.72
C GLU A 979 -19.66 38.66 -27.09
N SER A 980 -18.69 38.06 -27.80
CA SER A 980 -17.87 36.96 -27.29
C SER A 980 -16.98 37.39 -26.13
N ALA A 981 -16.35 38.57 -26.21
CA ALA A 981 -15.49 39.11 -25.14
C ALA A 981 -16.26 39.25 -23.82
N ARG A 982 -17.50 39.74 -23.89
CA ARG A 982 -18.37 39.86 -22.72
C ARG A 982 -18.70 38.49 -22.12
N GLN A 983 -19.07 37.50 -22.95
CA GLN A 983 -19.39 36.15 -22.47
C GLN A 983 -18.19 35.44 -21.82
N ILE A 984 -16.99 35.57 -22.40
CA ILE A 984 -15.75 35.00 -21.84
C ILE A 984 -15.41 35.66 -20.50
N SER A 985 -15.42 37.00 -20.45
CA SER A 985 -15.11 37.73 -19.21
C SER A 985 -16.14 37.46 -18.10
N GLU A 986 -17.43 37.32 -18.45
CA GLU A 986 -18.50 36.99 -17.52
C GLU A 986 -18.33 35.57 -16.97
N PHE A 987 -17.93 34.60 -17.81
CA PHE A 987 -17.65 33.24 -17.37
C PHE A 987 -16.50 33.16 -16.35
N PHE A 988 -15.36 33.79 -16.63
CA PHE A 988 -14.20 33.74 -15.72
C PHE A 988 -14.37 34.58 -14.45
N LYS A 989 -15.18 35.65 -14.50
CA LYS A 989 -15.50 36.49 -13.33
C LYS A 989 -16.71 36.01 -12.54
N LYS A 990 -17.44 34.99 -13.03
CA LYS A 990 -18.63 34.50 -12.33
C LYS A 990 -18.22 33.77 -11.05
N ASP A 991 -18.49 34.38 -9.90
CA ASP A 991 -18.25 33.79 -8.60
C ASP A 991 -19.37 32.79 -8.25
N ILE A 992 -19.05 31.49 -8.16
CA ILE A 992 -20.04 30.43 -7.91
C ILE A 992 -20.56 30.47 -6.46
N ILE A 993 -19.78 31.04 -5.54
CA ILE A 993 -20.07 31.05 -4.09
C ILE A 993 -21.24 32.00 -3.77
N GLU A 994 -21.41 33.10 -4.50
CA GLU A 994 -22.45 34.10 -4.22
C GLU A 994 -23.86 33.70 -4.69
N GLU A 995 -24.02 32.77 -5.65
CA GLU A 995 -25.35 32.28 -6.10
C GLU A 995 -25.87 31.07 -5.31
N ALA A 996 -24.98 30.32 -4.63
CA ALA A 996 -25.37 29.16 -3.85
C ALA A 996 -25.84 29.52 -2.42
N GLY A 997 -25.53 30.72 -1.95
CA GLY A 997 -26.08 31.31 -0.72
C GLY A 997 -27.36 32.07 -0.99
#